data_AF-A0A7Y7Z1E2-F1
#
_entry.id   AF-A0A7Y7Z1E2-F1
#
_cell.length_a   1.000
_cell.length_b   1.000
_cell.length_c   1.000
_cell.angle_alpha   90.00
_cell.angle_beta   90.00
_cell.angle_gamma   90.00
#
_symmetry.space_group_name_H-M   'P 1'
#
loop_
_entity.id
_entity.type
_entity.pdbx_description
1 polymer ?
#
loop_
_entity_poly.entity_id
_entity_poly.type
_entity_poly.pdbx_seq_one_letter_code
_entity_poly.pdbx_strand_id
1 'polypeptide(L)'
;DVDLQLRLSGGADTSADAPPDWRQVESQYRQAITERGRAFNTMALARTLAEKAQGEGNEQQQARLLSSYYKATETMARKALTEWQYLRQLRSLKPLPRYETMECDALESIINALTLLDIQLNKRAKQTGARMLPLLGRAEHDRDMQAHTELNQLTRELVAIYDSQIDWRTQEDSCLDALRKVPRLGRDRANALIEETQLLMDRAQRSQAKPIPERPSLLALKSQQVRMLWTLATDVPAGQVEDEVTTTISRTFARARWACSSLVERSQVQASDTEQIELLDSLDHVFAQTDDQIEFWRVMEPDRFSLPDLEKLQQLLAGLHRHVEDDLQALLQPAPGAEPAPKVSAPPAPGRRKKIIRTRNRDLFVVQTETADTTTAQVNDDTGAVIGTFTVADDGVWEPAPAPSRPDPELGALVKTANTLLQDVDKAIASVEALAKRTHSPASLQDLLDAEARRRLWTANKIREKLNDDSRIRLAAPQQDKARTAEAALRTAVARLEAKGLAVRISATRNKVLNQDDVAFLHAQNQVRIVRKGPRVALIGRKNDFLQEYAVNDARTGKAMAYAHFHYTSSRDVDDNFSAAHLKTPDQARLGRMAQARVETQAFERMRSGQGGRAVQPLEIHRSEIQRRLALRLFIHGG
;
A
#
# COMPACT_ATOMS: atom_id res chain seq x y z
N ASP A 1 -7.97 67.07 -10.67
CA ASP A 1 -8.30 67.53 -9.33
C ASP A 1 -9.14 66.51 -8.61
N VAL A 2 -8.71 66.19 -7.40
CA VAL A 2 -9.47 65.72 -6.22
C VAL A 2 -10.32 64.44 -6.37
N ASP A 3 -9.75 63.38 -5.80
CA ASP A 3 -10.30 62.43 -4.82
C ASP A 3 -11.79 62.53 -4.41
N LEU A 4 -12.43 61.39 -4.12
CA LEU A 4 -13.15 61.06 -2.87
C LEU A 4 -14.14 59.88 -3.03
N GLN A 5 -13.74 58.75 -2.43
CA GLN A 5 -14.53 57.83 -1.58
C GLN A 5 -15.78 57.10 -2.12
N LEU A 6 -15.80 55.75 -2.01
CA LEU A 6 -16.61 55.04 -0.98
C LEU A 6 -16.44 53.50 -0.99
N ARG A 7 -15.89 53.03 0.13
CA ARG A 7 -15.99 51.75 0.87
C ARG A 7 -16.81 50.57 0.30
N LEU A 8 -16.20 49.38 0.38
CA LEU A 8 -16.84 48.22 1.01
C LEU A 8 -15.89 47.58 2.03
N SER A 9 -16.44 47.35 3.21
CA SER A 9 -15.81 46.87 4.44
C SER A 9 -16.25 45.45 4.76
N GLY A 10 -15.31 44.62 5.24
CA GLY A 10 -15.50 43.30 5.84
C GLY A 10 -14.36 42.36 5.40
N GLY A 11 -13.35 42.01 6.19
CA GLY A 11 -13.25 41.92 7.64
C GLY A 11 -13.25 40.44 8.06
N ALA A 12 -12.09 39.79 7.96
CA ALA A 12 -11.75 38.59 8.72
C ALA A 12 -10.23 38.58 8.92
N ASP A 13 -9.82 38.62 10.18
CA ASP A 13 -8.45 38.67 10.66
C ASP A 13 -7.61 37.53 10.11
N THR A 14 -6.59 37.88 9.31
CA THR A 14 -5.36 37.10 9.27
C THR A 14 -4.29 37.95 9.95
N SER A 15 -4.05 37.66 11.23
CA SER A 15 -2.78 38.01 11.85
C SER A 15 -1.68 37.27 11.09
N ALA A 16 -1.21 37.87 10.00
CA ALA A 16 0.02 37.47 9.37
C ALA A 16 1.13 37.76 10.38
N ASP A 17 1.54 36.74 11.12
CA ASP A 17 2.69 36.81 12.01
C ASP A 17 3.86 37.46 11.25
N ALA A 18 4.43 38.52 11.83
CA ALA A 18 5.63 39.12 11.30
C ALA A 18 6.72 38.03 11.14
N PRO A 19 7.50 38.03 10.04
CA PRO A 19 8.54 37.02 9.85
C PRO A 19 9.47 36.99 11.08
N PRO A 20 9.82 35.79 11.58
CA PRO A 20 10.52 35.64 12.85
C PRO A 20 11.84 36.40 12.84
N ASP A 21 12.10 37.17 13.91
CA ASP A 21 13.37 37.90 14.08
C ASP A 21 14.52 36.89 14.17
N TRP A 22 15.53 37.02 13.29
CA TRP A 22 16.70 36.15 13.28
C TRP A 22 17.42 36.11 14.64
N ARG A 23 17.34 37.18 15.44
CA ARG A 23 17.91 37.21 16.80
C ARG A 23 17.19 36.25 17.74
N GLN A 24 15.87 36.15 17.61
CA GLN A 24 15.07 35.21 18.39
C GLN A 24 15.41 33.76 18.00
N VAL A 25 15.46 33.47 16.70
CA VAL A 25 15.84 32.13 16.19
C VAL A 25 17.28 31.77 16.58
N GLU A 26 18.21 32.73 16.57
CA GLU A 26 19.57 32.50 17.04
C GLU A 26 19.63 32.21 18.54
N SER A 27 18.83 32.89 19.36
CA SER A 27 18.72 32.57 20.79
C SER A 27 18.16 31.17 21.01
N GLN A 28 17.12 30.79 20.25
CA GLN A 28 16.53 29.46 20.29
C GLN A 28 17.52 28.38 19.85
N TYR A 29 18.31 28.63 18.80
CA TYR A 29 19.37 27.74 18.35
C TYR A 29 20.44 27.52 19.44
N ARG A 30 20.92 28.58 20.09
CA ARG A 30 21.90 28.48 21.20
C ARG A 30 21.34 27.72 22.40
N GLN A 31 20.07 27.94 22.72
CA GLN A 31 19.38 27.18 23.76
C GLN A 31 19.29 25.69 23.37
N ALA A 32 18.91 25.39 22.13
CA ALA A 32 18.81 24.01 21.64
C ALA A 32 20.16 23.26 21.69
N ILE A 33 21.28 23.91 21.34
CA ILE A 33 22.63 23.34 21.52
C ILE A 33 22.88 22.96 22.98
N THR A 34 22.55 23.86 23.91
CA THR A 34 22.77 23.64 25.35
C THR A 34 21.90 22.48 25.86
N GLU A 35 20.64 22.42 25.43
CA GLU A 35 19.71 21.35 25.79
C GLU A 35 20.15 19.99 25.22
N ARG A 36 20.58 19.95 23.95
CA ARG A 36 21.14 18.72 23.35
C ARG A 36 22.39 18.27 24.09
N GLY A 37 23.30 19.19 24.44
CA GLY A 37 24.51 18.87 25.22
C GLY A 37 24.20 18.25 26.59
N ARG A 38 23.20 18.78 27.31
CA ARG A 38 22.72 18.18 28.56
C ARG A 38 22.13 16.79 28.34
N ALA A 39 21.27 16.64 27.32
CA ALA A 39 20.66 15.36 26.99
C ALA A 39 21.71 14.29 26.62
N PHE A 40 22.76 14.67 25.89
CA PHE A 40 23.88 13.79 25.58
C PHE A 40 24.61 13.30 26.83
N ASN A 41 24.92 14.19 27.78
CA ASN A 41 25.57 13.81 29.03
C ASN A 41 24.70 12.86 29.87
N THR A 42 23.39 13.12 29.94
CA THR A 42 22.42 12.21 30.60
C THR A 42 22.38 10.85 29.92
N MET A 43 22.34 10.80 28.59
CA MET A 43 22.38 9.56 27.81
C MET A 43 23.68 8.78 28.05
N ALA A 44 24.83 9.44 28.03
CA ALA A 44 26.13 8.82 28.27
C ALA A 44 26.22 8.20 29.67
N LEU A 45 25.75 8.92 30.71
CA LEU A 45 25.69 8.39 32.07
C LEU A 45 24.75 7.17 32.16
N ALA A 46 23.56 7.27 31.56
CA ALA A 46 22.59 6.17 31.56
C ALA A 46 23.13 4.93 30.84
N ARG A 47 23.88 5.12 29.75
CA ARG A 47 24.59 4.04 29.04
C ARG A 47 25.58 3.33 29.96
N THR A 48 26.46 4.07 30.62
CA THR A 48 27.47 3.48 31.53
C THR A 48 26.83 2.71 32.67
N LEU A 49 25.74 3.22 33.25
CA LEU A 49 25.00 2.51 34.30
C LEU A 49 24.35 1.22 33.75
N ALA A 50 23.76 1.27 32.57
CA ALA A 50 23.16 0.10 31.94
C ALA A 50 24.18 -0.97 31.54
N GLU A 51 25.37 -0.58 31.09
CA GLU A 51 26.49 -1.48 30.76
C GLU A 51 27.04 -2.17 32.02
N LYS A 52 27.27 -1.43 33.11
CA LYS A 52 27.76 -2.00 34.38
C LYS A 52 26.81 -3.04 34.98
N ALA A 53 25.50 -2.83 34.83
CA ALA A 53 24.50 -3.77 35.34
C ALA A 53 24.37 -5.06 34.51
N GLN A 54 25.03 -5.19 33.34
CA GLN A 54 25.05 -6.43 32.56
C GLN A 54 25.98 -7.46 33.23
N GLY A 55 25.52 -8.06 34.33
CA GLY A 55 26.26 -9.09 35.07
C GLY A 55 25.88 -9.25 36.55
N GLU A 56 25.10 -8.32 37.12
CA GLU A 56 24.85 -8.24 38.58
C GLU A 56 23.64 -9.07 39.07
N GLY A 57 23.03 -9.92 38.24
CA GLY A 57 22.00 -10.90 38.64
C GLY A 57 20.60 -10.36 38.99
N ASN A 58 20.38 -9.04 39.08
CA ASN A 58 19.06 -8.45 39.33
C ASN A 58 18.35 -8.00 38.04
N GLU A 59 17.54 -8.89 37.47
CA GLU A 59 16.82 -8.65 36.20
C GLU A 59 15.92 -7.40 36.23
N GLN A 60 15.23 -7.12 37.33
CA GLN A 60 14.35 -5.96 37.44
C GLN A 60 15.13 -4.65 37.42
N GLN A 61 16.26 -4.59 38.13
CA GLN A 61 17.14 -3.43 38.14
C GLN A 61 17.77 -3.22 36.76
N GLN A 62 18.22 -4.30 36.10
CA GLN A 62 18.76 -4.25 34.75
C GLN A 62 17.72 -3.73 33.74
N ALA A 63 16.48 -4.21 33.81
CA ALA A 63 15.38 -3.74 32.96
C ALA A 63 15.08 -2.25 33.18
N ARG A 64 15.07 -1.77 34.43
CA ARG A 64 14.90 -0.34 34.75
C ARG A 64 16.01 0.52 34.18
N LEU A 65 17.26 0.10 34.29
CA LEU A 65 18.41 0.83 33.76
C LEU A 65 18.41 0.88 32.23
N LEU A 66 18.06 -0.22 31.56
CA LEU A 66 17.89 -0.24 30.10
C LEU A 66 16.75 0.68 29.65
N SER A 67 15.63 0.72 30.37
CA SER A 67 14.53 1.64 30.08
C SER A 67 14.94 3.11 30.26
N SER A 68 15.71 3.41 31.32
CA SER A 68 16.26 4.76 31.55
C SER A 68 17.22 5.18 30.43
N TYR A 69 18.08 4.27 29.99
CA TYR A 69 18.99 4.50 28.87
C TYR A 69 18.25 4.78 27.56
N TYR A 70 17.21 4.00 27.25
CA TYR A 70 16.36 4.23 26.07
C TYR A 70 15.74 5.63 26.11
N LYS A 71 15.11 6.02 27.22
CA LYS A 71 14.48 7.34 27.38
C LYS A 71 15.48 8.49 27.25
N ALA A 72 16.68 8.32 27.80
CA ALA A 72 17.74 9.32 27.69
C ALA A 72 18.25 9.46 26.23
N THR A 73 18.36 8.34 25.51
CA THR A 73 18.70 8.33 24.08
C THR A 73 17.62 9.00 23.24
N GLU A 74 16.35 8.71 23.52
CA GLU A 74 15.20 9.32 22.84
C GLU A 74 15.19 10.84 23.05
N THR A 75 15.41 11.28 24.29
CA THR A 75 15.48 12.70 24.62
C THR A 75 16.63 13.38 23.87
N MET A 76 17.79 12.73 23.81
CA MET A 76 18.95 13.25 23.06
C MET A 76 18.63 13.40 21.56
N ALA A 77 18.05 12.37 20.94
CA ALA A 77 17.66 12.40 19.52
C ALA A 77 16.66 13.52 19.23
N ARG A 78 15.61 13.66 20.05
CA ARG A 78 14.60 14.73 19.92
C ARG A 78 15.21 16.14 20.06
N LYS A 79 16.16 16.32 21.00
CA LYS A 79 16.86 17.59 21.17
C LYS A 79 17.82 17.90 20.02
N ALA A 80 18.49 16.89 19.46
CA ALA A 80 19.34 17.04 18.28
C ALA A 80 18.52 17.43 17.03
N LEU A 81 17.35 16.82 16.82
CA LEU A 81 16.41 17.20 15.76
C LEU A 81 15.95 18.67 15.91
N THR A 82 15.62 19.08 17.13
CA THR A 82 15.23 20.47 17.44
C THR A 82 16.37 21.45 17.13
N GLU A 83 17.61 21.11 17.51
CA GLU A 83 18.79 21.91 17.18
C GLU A 83 18.96 22.08 15.66
N TRP A 84 18.84 20.99 14.90
CA TRP A 84 18.95 21.00 13.44
C TRP A 84 17.83 21.83 12.77
N GLN A 85 16.60 21.76 13.28
CA GLN A 85 15.49 22.59 12.79
C GLN A 85 15.78 24.08 12.95
N TYR A 86 16.26 24.51 14.13
CA TYR A 86 16.64 25.92 14.35
C TYR A 86 17.86 26.33 13.52
N LEU A 87 18.83 25.44 13.29
CA LEU A 87 19.97 25.70 12.41
C LEU A 87 19.51 26.01 10.98
N ARG A 88 18.59 25.19 10.43
CA ARG A 88 18.02 25.41 9.09
C ARG A 88 17.19 26.68 9.01
N GLN A 89 16.38 26.96 10.03
CA GLN A 89 15.61 28.20 10.11
C GLN A 89 16.54 29.42 10.14
N LEU A 90 17.60 29.39 10.96
CA LEU A 90 18.56 30.48 11.04
C LEU A 90 19.29 30.70 9.72
N ARG A 91 19.63 29.63 8.99
CA ARG A 91 20.23 29.71 7.65
C ARG A 91 19.33 30.40 6.62
N SER A 92 18.02 30.19 6.72
CA SER A 92 17.04 30.84 5.83
C SER A 92 16.93 32.35 6.08
N LEU A 93 17.24 32.79 7.31
CA LEU A 93 17.13 34.19 7.73
C LEU A 93 18.44 34.97 7.57
N LYS A 94 19.59 34.31 7.72
CA LYS A 94 20.91 34.95 7.55
C LYS A 94 21.98 34.00 7.01
N PRO A 95 23.01 34.51 6.31
CA PRO A 95 24.20 33.73 5.99
C PRO A 95 24.90 33.20 7.25
N LEU A 96 25.28 31.92 7.23
CA LEU A 96 26.01 31.27 8.31
C LEU A 96 27.36 30.75 7.76
N PRO A 97 28.51 31.25 8.26
CA PRO A 97 29.81 30.68 7.92
C PRO A 97 29.89 29.22 8.35
N ARG A 98 30.51 28.36 7.51
CA ARG A 98 30.67 26.91 7.77
C ARG A 98 29.36 26.13 7.95
N TYR A 99 28.26 26.66 7.43
CA TYR A 99 26.94 26.02 7.51
C TYR A 99 26.95 24.55 7.04
N GLU A 100 27.61 24.25 5.92
CA GLU A 100 27.69 22.88 5.37
C GLU A 100 28.29 21.90 6.41
N THR A 101 29.36 22.30 7.10
CA THR A 101 29.97 21.49 8.16
C THR A 101 29.04 21.35 9.37
N MET A 102 28.43 22.46 9.81
CA MET A 102 27.51 22.46 10.96
C MET A 102 26.28 21.58 10.70
N GLU A 103 25.73 21.64 9.49
CA GLU A 103 24.59 20.84 9.08
C GLU A 103 24.94 19.35 9.00
N CYS A 104 26.11 19.01 8.44
CA CYS A 104 26.59 17.63 8.44
C CYS A 104 26.79 17.09 9.87
N ASP A 105 27.49 17.83 10.75
CA ASP A 105 27.75 17.40 12.13
C ASP A 105 26.43 17.20 12.92
N ALA A 106 25.45 18.07 12.71
CA ALA A 106 24.13 17.94 13.32
C ALA A 106 23.39 16.69 12.82
N LEU A 107 23.38 16.46 11.50
CA LEU A 107 22.73 15.30 10.88
C LEU A 107 23.38 13.98 11.29
N GLU A 108 24.71 13.91 11.30
CA GLU A 108 25.46 12.73 11.79
C GLU A 108 25.14 12.43 13.27
N SER A 109 25.09 13.47 14.10
CA SER A 109 24.70 13.31 15.51
C SER A 109 23.27 12.79 15.68
N ILE A 110 22.34 13.19 14.82
CA ILE A 110 20.95 12.69 14.83
C ILE A 110 20.92 11.23 14.37
N ILE A 111 21.53 10.92 13.23
CA ILE A 111 21.52 9.57 12.65
C ILE A 111 22.10 8.56 13.64
N ASN A 112 23.24 8.86 14.26
CA ASN A 112 23.84 7.99 15.28
C ASN A 112 22.92 7.72 16.48
N ALA A 113 22.19 8.75 16.95
CA ALA A 113 21.24 8.59 18.04
C ALA A 113 20.03 7.73 17.65
N LEU A 114 19.53 7.89 16.42
CA LEU A 114 18.42 7.10 15.86
C LEU A 114 18.83 5.63 15.64
N THR A 115 20.02 5.38 15.09
CA THR A 115 20.58 4.02 14.95
C THR A 115 20.69 3.34 16.31
N LEU A 116 21.13 4.08 17.35
CA LEU A 116 21.22 3.55 18.71
C LEU A 116 19.85 3.22 19.32
N LEU A 117 18.81 4.01 19.06
CA LEU A 117 17.43 3.70 19.46
C LEU A 117 16.96 2.41 18.80
N ASP A 118 17.20 2.24 17.49
CA ASP A 118 16.81 1.04 16.75
C ASP A 118 17.52 -0.22 17.28
N ILE A 119 18.82 -0.14 17.62
CA ILE A 119 19.55 -1.25 18.25
C ILE A 119 18.90 -1.66 19.58
N GLN A 120 18.53 -0.68 20.41
CA GLN A 120 17.88 -0.93 21.70
C GLN A 120 16.49 -1.56 21.53
N LEU A 121 15.69 -1.07 20.57
CA LEU A 121 14.37 -1.60 20.26
C LEU A 121 14.43 -3.02 19.69
N ASN A 122 15.37 -3.29 18.78
CA ASN A 122 15.62 -4.64 18.25
C ASN A 122 15.98 -5.63 19.37
N LYS A 123 16.78 -5.22 20.36
CA LYS A 123 17.09 -6.06 21.53
C LYS A 123 15.83 -6.36 22.34
N ARG A 124 14.99 -5.35 22.58
CA ARG A 124 13.72 -5.50 23.30
C ARG A 124 12.74 -6.40 22.54
N ALA A 125 12.60 -6.23 21.23
CA ALA A 125 11.76 -7.08 20.38
C ALA A 125 12.16 -8.56 20.49
N LYS A 126 13.47 -8.86 20.44
CA LYS A 126 13.99 -10.22 20.63
C LYS A 126 13.68 -10.79 22.02
N GLN A 127 13.81 -9.98 23.07
CA GLN A 127 13.47 -10.38 24.44
C GLN A 127 11.97 -10.67 24.60
N THR A 128 11.11 -9.82 24.01
CA THR A 128 9.66 -10.04 24.00
C THR A 128 9.29 -11.30 23.22
N GLY A 129 9.88 -11.52 22.04
CA GLY A 129 9.69 -12.74 21.26
C GLY A 129 10.12 -14.02 22.01
N ALA A 130 11.22 -13.97 22.77
CA ALA A 130 11.65 -15.09 23.60
C ALA A 130 10.64 -15.43 24.71
N ARG A 131 9.95 -14.43 25.27
CA ARG A 131 8.87 -14.64 26.27
C ARG A 131 7.60 -15.21 25.66
N MET A 132 7.34 -14.96 24.37
CA MET A 132 6.17 -15.51 23.67
C MET A 132 6.32 -17.00 23.34
N LEU A 133 7.54 -17.47 23.04
CA LEU A 133 7.80 -18.83 22.59
C LEU A 133 7.19 -19.93 23.49
N PRO A 134 7.35 -19.93 24.84
CA PRO A 134 6.73 -20.95 25.69
C PRO A 134 5.20 -20.84 25.77
N LEU A 135 4.62 -19.68 25.46
CA LEU A 135 3.17 -19.46 25.50
C LEU A 135 2.47 -19.97 24.24
N LEU A 136 3.13 -19.89 23.07
CA LEU A 136 2.58 -20.40 21.80
C LEU A 136 2.19 -21.88 21.92
N GLY A 137 3.07 -22.71 22.48
CA GLY A 137 2.80 -24.13 22.69
C GLY A 137 1.58 -24.38 23.58
N ARG A 138 1.47 -23.66 24.70
CA ARG A 138 0.36 -23.77 25.67
C ARG A 138 -0.97 -23.29 25.09
N ALA A 139 -0.96 -22.18 24.37
CA ALA A 139 -2.17 -21.65 23.73
C ALA A 139 -2.70 -22.60 22.64
N GLU A 140 -1.80 -23.18 21.83
CA GLU A 140 -2.19 -24.09 20.73
C GLU A 140 -2.58 -25.49 21.21
N HIS A 141 -1.77 -26.12 22.07
CA HIS A 141 -1.94 -27.52 22.46
C HIS A 141 -2.90 -27.68 23.64
N ASP A 142 -2.74 -26.84 24.67
CA ASP A 142 -3.53 -26.94 25.90
C ASP A 142 -4.81 -26.09 25.87
N ARG A 143 -4.99 -25.30 24.79
CA ARG A 143 -6.09 -24.33 24.63
C ARG A 143 -6.22 -23.38 25.84
N ASP A 144 -5.08 -23.00 26.39
CA ASP A 144 -4.98 -22.17 27.59
C ASP A 144 -5.34 -20.70 27.28
N MET A 145 -6.52 -20.28 27.75
CA MET A 145 -7.01 -18.90 27.58
C MET A 145 -6.17 -17.84 28.31
N GLN A 146 -5.50 -18.21 29.40
CA GLN A 146 -4.59 -17.30 30.09
C GLN A 146 -3.33 -17.08 29.24
N ALA A 147 -2.79 -18.16 28.66
CA ALA A 147 -1.67 -18.07 27.72
C ALA A 147 -2.03 -17.24 26.47
N HIS A 148 -3.25 -17.38 25.93
CA HIS A 148 -3.76 -16.53 24.84
C HIS A 148 -3.79 -15.05 25.22
N THR A 149 -4.33 -14.74 26.40
CA THR A 149 -4.39 -13.35 26.90
C THR A 149 -2.98 -12.74 27.07
N GLU A 150 -2.04 -13.52 27.61
CA GLU A 150 -0.65 -13.10 27.77
C GLU A 150 0.07 -12.92 26.42
N LEU A 151 -0.17 -13.81 25.45
CA LEU A 151 0.31 -13.66 24.08
C LEU A 151 -0.18 -12.36 23.43
N ASN A 152 -1.46 -12.02 23.60
CA ASN A 152 -2.00 -10.76 23.11
C ASN A 152 -1.34 -9.54 23.76
N GLN A 153 -1.05 -9.60 25.06
CA GLN A 153 -0.33 -8.52 25.75
C GLN A 153 1.09 -8.34 25.19
N LEU A 154 1.83 -9.44 24.99
CA LEU A 154 3.17 -9.41 24.40
C LEU A 154 3.15 -8.97 22.94
N THR A 155 2.12 -9.35 22.19
CA THR A 155 1.92 -8.92 20.79
C THR A 155 1.69 -7.41 20.72
N ARG A 156 0.87 -6.83 21.63
CA ARG A 156 0.73 -5.36 21.75
C ARG A 156 2.03 -4.67 22.11
N GLU A 157 2.86 -5.28 22.97
CA GLU A 157 4.19 -4.76 23.28
C GLU A 157 5.09 -4.75 22.03
N LEU A 158 5.10 -5.83 21.22
CA LEU A 158 5.83 -5.87 19.95
C LEU A 158 5.33 -4.82 18.96
N VAL A 159 4.01 -4.64 18.81
CA VAL A 159 3.44 -3.61 17.94
C VAL A 159 3.94 -2.22 18.34
N ALA A 160 3.95 -1.88 19.63
CA ALA A 160 4.46 -0.59 20.10
C ALA A 160 5.97 -0.42 19.89
N ILE A 161 6.75 -1.51 19.96
CA ILE A 161 8.17 -1.51 19.61
C ILE A 161 8.32 -1.21 18.11
N TYR A 162 7.56 -1.88 17.25
CA TYR A 162 7.63 -1.65 15.81
C TYR A 162 7.13 -0.27 15.39
N ASP A 163 6.10 0.29 16.04
CA ASP A 163 5.68 1.69 15.85
C ASP A 163 6.88 2.63 16.05
N SER A 164 7.58 2.47 17.18
CA SER A 164 8.76 3.28 17.50
C SER A 164 9.90 3.06 16.50
N GLN A 165 10.15 1.82 16.08
CA GLN A 165 11.20 1.53 15.10
C GLN A 165 10.88 2.13 13.74
N ILE A 166 9.64 2.00 13.26
CA ILE A 166 9.18 2.58 11.99
C ILE A 166 9.35 4.09 12.02
N ASP A 167 8.94 4.76 13.10
CA ASP A 167 9.08 6.20 13.27
C ASP A 167 10.55 6.66 13.25
N TRP A 168 11.42 5.98 14.01
CA TRP A 168 12.84 6.34 14.07
C TRP A 168 13.58 6.05 12.77
N ARG A 169 13.27 4.93 12.10
CA ARG A 169 13.87 4.57 10.82
C ARG A 169 13.43 5.52 9.71
N THR A 170 12.18 5.96 9.71
CA THR A 170 11.69 6.99 8.78
C THR A 170 12.43 8.32 8.97
N GLN A 171 12.71 8.70 10.21
CA GLN A 171 13.51 9.89 10.52
C GLN A 171 14.99 9.72 10.15
N GLU A 172 15.56 8.52 10.36
CA GLU A 172 16.93 8.17 9.97
C GLU A 172 17.10 8.32 8.45
N ASP A 173 16.19 7.75 7.65
CA ASP A 173 16.18 7.86 6.19
C ASP A 173 16.06 9.32 5.73
N SER A 174 15.16 10.10 6.36
CA SER A 174 14.99 11.52 6.06
C SER A 174 16.25 12.34 6.37
N CYS A 175 16.96 12.02 7.45
CA CYS A 175 18.22 12.68 7.82
C CYS A 175 19.36 12.27 6.89
N LEU A 176 19.44 11.00 6.49
CA LEU A 176 20.41 10.52 5.51
C LEU A 176 20.22 11.20 4.15
N ASP A 177 18.98 11.35 3.69
CA ASP A 177 18.68 12.06 2.46
C ASP A 177 18.99 13.56 2.55
N ALA A 178 18.74 14.20 3.70
CA ALA A 178 19.17 15.57 3.95
C ALA A 178 20.70 15.68 3.91
N LEU A 179 21.41 14.74 4.53
CA LEU A 179 22.88 14.71 4.58
C LEU A 179 23.47 14.57 3.18
N ARG A 180 22.95 13.65 2.35
CA ARG A 180 23.36 13.48 0.95
C ARG A 180 23.18 14.74 0.10
N LYS A 181 22.21 15.59 0.46
CA LYS A 181 21.87 16.84 -0.25
C LYS A 181 22.71 18.04 0.23
N VAL A 182 23.49 17.92 1.31
CA VAL A 182 24.40 18.98 1.74
C VAL A 182 25.50 19.18 0.69
N PRO A 183 25.69 20.39 0.15
CA PRO A 183 26.69 20.64 -0.88
C PRO A 183 28.11 20.32 -0.40
N ARG A 184 28.95 19.85 -1.33
CA ARG A 184 30.39 19.55 -1.18
C ARG A 184 30.77 18.42 -0.22
N LEU A 185 30.18 18.36 0.97
CA LEU A 185 30.58 17.44 2.05
C LEU A 185 29.60 16.28 2.25
N GLY A 186 28.34 16.46 1.86
CA GLY A 186 27.24 15.61 2.29
C GLY A 186 27.32 14.16 1.83
N ARG A 187 27.66 13.92 0.55
CA ARG A 187 27.73 12.57 -0.03
C ARG A 187 28.83 11.72 0.61
N ASP A 188 30.03 12.27 0.75
CA ASP A 188 31.18 11.57 1.33
C ASP A 188 30.93 11.22 2.80
N ARG A 189 30.35 12.16 3.55
CA ARG A 189 29.97 11.93 4.96
C ARG A 189 28.84 10.91 5.11
N ALA A 190 27.82 10.96 4.25
CA ALA A 190 26.76 9.95 4.25
C ALA A 190 27.32 8.55 3.95
N ASN A 191 28.19 8.42 2.96
CA ASN A 191 28.83 7.15 2.62
C ASN A 191 29.72 6.62 3.74
N ALA A 192 30.53 7.48 4.36
CA ALA A 192 31.37 7.13 5.50
C ALA A 192 30.54 6.60 6.68
N LEU A 193 29.40 7.22 6.96
CA LEU A 193 28.50 6.80 8.04
C LEU A 193 27.85 5.43 7.76
N ILE A 194 27.46 5.18 6.51
CA ILE A 194 26.92 3.89 6.07
C ILE A 194 28.00 2.81 6.19
N GLU A 195 29.22 3.07 5.72
CA GLU A 195 30.36 2.16 5.83
C GLU A 195 30.73 1.87 7.29
N GLU A 196 30.75 2.87 8.16
CA GLU A 196 31.03 2.70 9.59
C GLU A 196 29.96 1.83 10.26
N THR A 197 28.69 2.09 9.95
CA THR A 197 27.55 1.31 10.45
C THR A 197 27.65 -0.16 10.00
N GLN A 198 28.00 -0.39 8.73
CA GLN A 198 28.20 -1.74 8.19
C GLN A 198 29.38 -2.44 8.85
N LEU A 199 30.52 -1.76 9.01
CA LEU A 199 31.71 -2.31 9.67
C LEU A 199 31.45 -2.69 11.13
N LEU A 200 30.66 -1.89 11.85
CA LEU A 200 30.24 -2.21 13.22
C LEU A 200 29.39 -3.50 13.26
N MET A 201 28.48 -3.67 12.30
CA MET A 201 27.68 -4.90 12.16
C MET A 201 28.56 -6.10 11.84
N ASP A 202 29.46 -5.98 10.86
CA ASP A 202 30.35 -7.07 10.45
C ASP A 202 31.31 -7.50 11.56
N ARG A 203 31.80 -6.55 12.38
CA ARG A 203 32.64 -6.85 13.55
C ARG A 203 31.85 -7.62 14.61
N ALA A 204 30.61 -7.22 14.85
CA ALA A 204 29.74 -7.89 15.81
C ALA A 204 29.26 -9.28 15.29
N GLN A 205 29.22 -9.50 13.98
CA GLN A 205 29.00 -10.82 13.36
C GLN A 205 30.22 -11.75 13.47
N ARG A 206 31.44 -11.21 13.35
CA ARG A 206 32.70 -11.99 13.40
C ARG A 206 33.06 -12.52 14.80
N SER A 207 32.47 -11.99 15.88
CA SER A 207 32.78 -12.38 17.25
C SER A 207 32.15 -13.71 17.73
N GLN A 208 31.80 -14.64 16.82
CA GLN A 208 31.27 -15.99 17.10
C GLN A 208 30.01 -16.11 17.97
N ALA A 209 29.29 -15.02 18.22
CA ALA A 209 27.89 -15.10 18.63
C ALA A 209 27.03 -15.31 17.37
N LYS A 210 25.95 -16.10 17.47
CA LYS A 210 24.91 -16.35 16.45
C LYS A 210 24.77 -15.14 15.50
N PRO A 211 24.81 -15.31 14.15
CA PRO A 211 24.88 -14.19 13.20
C PRO A 211 23.83 -13.14 13.57
N ILE A 212 24.29 -11.90 13.80
CA ILE A 212 23.37 -10.79 14.04
C ILE A 212 22.57 -10.64 12.74
N PRO A 213 21.25 -10.88 12.78
CA PRO A 213 20.42 -10.68 11.60
C PRO A 213 20.59 -9.25 11.11
N GLU A 214 20.68 -9.08 9.79
CA GLU A 214 20.67 -7.75 9.17
C GLU A 214 19.52 -6.92 9.73
N ARG A 215 19.73 -5.60 9.89
CA ARG A 215 18.66 -4.69 10.33
C ARG A 215 17.49 -4.84 9.36
N PRO A 216 16.28 -5.17 9.83
CA PRO A 216 15.12 -5.24 8.96
C PRO A 216 14.93 -3.91 8.21
N SER A 217 14.51 -4.01 6.94
CA SER A 217 14.10 -2.83 6.17
C SER A 217 12.82 -2.23 6.78
N LEU A 218 12.55 -0.96 6.47
CA LEU A 218 11.31 -0.30 6.93
C LEU A 218 10.06 -1.07 6.46
N LEU A 219 10.09 -1.60 5.23
CA LEU A 219 9.03 -2.44 4.69
C LEU A 219 8.90 -3.78 5.43
N ALA A 220 10.02 -4.39 5.83
CA ALA A 220 10.00 -5.62 6.61
C ALA A 220 9.36 -5.39 7.99
N LEU A 221 9.69 -4.29 8.67
CA LEU A 221 9.04 -3.90 9.93
C LEU A 221 7.54 -3.68 9.76
N LYS A 222 7.11 -2.97 8.71
CA LYS A 222 5.69 -2.77 8.40
C LYS A 222 4.98 -4.10 8.12
N SER A 223 5.61 -5.01 7.36
CA SER A 223 5.08 -6.35 7.08
C SER A 223 4.90 -7.18 8.36
N GLN A 224 5.89 -7.17 9.25
CA GLN A 224 5.81 -7.78 10.57
C GLN A 224 4.66 -7.20 11.42
N GLN A 225 4.46 -5.88 11.36
CA GLN A 225 3.41 -5.21 12.11
C GLN A 225 2.01 -5.52 11.56
N VAL A 226 1.83 -5.59 10.24
CA VAL A 226 0.57 -6.07 9.60
C VAL A 226 0.20 -7.44 10.15
N ARG A 227 1.19 -8.35 10.26
CA ARG A 227 0.97 -9.68 10.81
C ARG A 227 0.40 -9.63 12.24
N MET A 228 0.98 -8.82 13.10
CA MET A 228 0.63 -8.76 14.52
C MET A 228 -0.68 -8.04 14.78
N LEU A 229 -0.91 -6.92 14.11
CA LEU A 229 -2.15 -6.16 14.23
C LEU A 229 -3.34 -6.99 13.80
N TRP A 230 -3.20 -7.85 12.78
CA TRP A 230 -4.27 -8.76 12.40
C TRP A 230 -4.57 -9.82 13.47
N THR A 231 -3.54 -10.45 14.05
CA THR A 231 -3.72 -11.41 15.14
C THR A 231 -4.48 -10.76 16.31
N LEU A 232 -4.11 -9.53 16.68
CA LEU A 232 -4.80 -8.76 17.71
C LEU A 232 -6.22 -8.34 17.30
N ALA A 233 -6.41 -7.94 16.05
CA ALA A 233 -7.70 -7.50 15.54
C ALA A 233 -8.72 -8.63 15.56
N THR A 234 -8.34 -9.86 15.19
CA THR A 234 -9.26 -11.00 15.17
C THR A 234 -9.47 -11.67 16.54
N ASP A 235 -8.46 -11.58 17.43
CA ASP A 235 -8.49 -12.14 18.79
C ASP A 235 -9.03 -13.59 18.90
N VAL A 236 -8.74 -14.42 17.89
CA VAL A 236 -9.20 -15.82 17.87
C VAL A 236 -8.19 -16.71 18.61
N PRO A 237 -8.60 -17.42 19.69
CA PRO A 237 -7.73 -18.37 20.36
C PRO A 237 -7.34 -19.52 19.43
N ALA A 238 -6.10 -19.97 19.56
CA ALA A 238 -5.59 -21.09 18.76
C ALA A 238 -6.44 -22.36 18.96
N GLY A 239 -6.67 -23.10 17.86
CA GLY A 239 -7.37 -24.39 17.89
C GLY A 239 -8.91 -24.31 17.96
N GLN A 240 -9.51 -23.12 17.84
CA GLN A 240 -10.95 -23.00 17.60
C GLN A 240 -11.31 -23.44 16.17
N VAL A 241 -12.49 -24.06 16.01
CA VAL A 241 -12.98 -24.52 14.70
C VAL A 241 -13.25 -23.31 13.83
N GLU A 242 -12.50 -23.18 12.72
CA GLU A 242 -12.75 -22.15 11.74
C GLU A 242 -14.11 -22.37 11.07
N ASP A 243 -15.04 -21.44 11.31
CA ASP A 243 -16.22 -21.31 10.46
C ASP A 243 -15.84 -20.70 9.10
N GLU A 244 -16.80 -20.67 8.19
CA GLU A 244 -16.60 -20.14 6.84
C GLU A 244 -16.22 -18.64 6.82
N VAL A 245 -16.66 -17.87 7.82
CA VAL A 245 -16.31 -16.44 7.96
C VAL A 245 -14.83 -16.32 8.33
N THR A 246 -14.37 -17.05 9.35
CA THR A 246 -12.96 -17.10 9.76
C THR A 246 -12.06 -17.53 8.61
N THR A 247 -12.54 -18.41 7.74
CA THR A 247 -11.80 -18.83 6.53
C THR A 247 -11.60 -17.70 5.53
N THR A 248 -12.64 -16.91 5.31
CA THR A 248 -12.63 -15.77 4.39
C THR A 248 -11.74 -14.66 4.94
N ILE A 249 -11.80 -14.43 6.25
CA ILE A 249 -10.91 -13.59 7.03
C ILE A 249 -9.45 -14.03 6.82
N SER A 250 -9.13 -15.29 7.13
CA SER A 250 -7.78 -15.87 6.97
C SER A 250 -7.25 -15.76 5.53
N ARG A 251 -8.09 -15.99 4.52
CA ARG A 251 -7.67 -15.89 3.10
C ARG A 251 -7.34 -14.46 2.70
N THR A 252 -8.19 -13.49 3.08
CA THR A 252 -7.96 -12.07 2.79
C THR A 252 -6.65 -11.61 3.41
N PHE A 253 -6.41 -12.02 4.65
CA PHE A 253 -5.17 -11.69 5.34
C PHE A 253 -3.94 -12.38 4.77
N ALA A 254 -4.02 -13.66 4.43
CA ALA A 254 -2.93 -14.35 3.75
C ALA A 254 -2.53 -13.60 2.48
N ARG A 255 -3.53 -13.17 1.69
CA ARG A 255 -3.32 -12.38 0.48
C ARG A 255 -2.65 -11.02 0.75
N ALA A 256 -3.11 -10.27 1.76
CA ALA A 256 -2.47 -9.02 2.17
C ALA A 256 -1.02 -9.22 2.66
N ARG A 257 -0.76 -10.32 3.37
CA ARG A 257 0.60 -10.70 3.78
C ARG A 257 1.50 -11.07 2.61
N TRP A 258 0.98 -11.78 1.61
CA TRP A 258 1.72 -12.08 0.40
C TRP A 258 2.07 -10.80 -0.36
N ALA A 259 1.16 -9.83 -0.41
CA ALA A 259 1.43 -8.52 -0.98
C ALA A 259 2.52 -7.75 -0.21
N CYS A 260 2.45 -7.72 1.13
CA CYS A 260 3.49 -7.10 1.96
C CYS A 260 4.87 -7.74 1.75
N SER A 261 4.94 -9.08 1.76
CA SER A 261 6.18 -9.81 1.47
C SER A 261 6.69 -9.51 0.05
N SER A 262 5.80 -9.50 -0.94
CA SER A 262 6.16 -9.20 -2.34
C SER A 262 6.72 -7.79 -2.49
N LEU A 263 6.20 -6.82 -1.74
CA LEU A 263 6.71 -5.45 -1.69
C LEU A 263 8.12 -5.39 -1.07
N VAL A 264 8.36 -6.11 0.03
CA VAL A 264 9.68 -6.24 0.67
C VAL A 264 10.70 -6.84 -0.28
N GLU A 265 10.30 -7.87 -1.02
CA GLU A 265 11.18 -8.69 -1.85
C GLU A 265 11.33 -8.18 -3.29
N ARG A 266 10.64 -7.09 -3.63
CA ARG A 266 10.59 -6.52 -4.98
C ARG A 266 11.96 -6.29 -5.60
N SER A 267 12.91 -5.74 -4.83
CA SER A 267 14.26 -5.41 -5.29
C SER A 267 15.12 -6.65 -5.59
N GLN A 268 14.72 -7.82 -5.12
CA GLN A 268 15.43 -9.09 -5.33
C GLN A 268 14.99 -9.80 -6.62
N VAL A 269 13.97 -9.27 -7.32
CA VAL A 269 13.51 -9.84 -8.59
C VAL A 269 14.13 -9.09 -9.77
N GLN A 270 14.72 -9.84 -10.70
CA GLN A 270 15.10 -9.30 -12.00
C GLN A 270 13.83 -9.17 -12.87
N ALA A 271 13.26 -7.97 -12.91
CA ALA A 271 12.08 -7.66 -13.73
C ALA A 271 12.26 -6.30 -14.43
N SER A 272 11.64 -6.15 -15.59
CA SER A 272 11.57 -4.88 -16.33
C SER A 272 10.72 -3.84 -15.60
N ASP A 273 10.90 -2.55 -15.91
CA ASP A 273 10.08 -1.48 -15.33
C ASP A 273 8.58 -1.71 -15.56
N THR A 274 8.20 -2.27 -16.71
CA THR A 274 6.80 -2.65 -17.00
C THR A 274 6.30 -3.73 -16.05
N GLU A 275 7.07 -4.79 -15.81
CA GLU A 275 6.70 -5.86 -14.87
C GLU A 275 6.68 -5.34 -13.41
N GLN A 276 7.56 -4.41 -13.05
CA GLN A 276 7.55 -3.74 -11.75
C GLN A 276 6.31 -2.87 -11.55
N ILE A 277 5.91 -2.11 -12.58
CA ILE A 277 4.66 -1.32 -12.58
C ILE A 277 3.45 -2.24 -12.45
N GLU A 278 3.37 -3.33 -13.22
CA GLU A 278 2.27 -4.29 -13.11
C GLU A 278 2.20 -4.92 -11.72
N LEU A 279 3.35 -5.30 -11.15
CA LEU A 279 3.41 -5.83 -9.79
C LEU A 279 2.87 -4.81 -8.80
N LEU A 280 3.37 -3.58 -8.82
CA LEU A 280 2.96 -2.54 -7.87
C LEU A 280 1.47 -2.19 -7.97
N ASP A 281 0.93 -2.06 -9.18
CA ASP A 281 -0.51 -1.85 -9.41
C ASP A 281 -1.33 -3.01 -8.83
N SER A 282 -0.85 -4.25 -9.01
CA SER A 282 -1.49 -5.41 -8.39
C SER A 282 -1.41 -5.39 -6.86
N LEU A 283 -0.28 -4.98 -6.27
CA LEU A 283 -0.11 -4.92 -4.81
C LEU A 283 -1.00 -3.84 -4.19
N ASP A 284 -1.06 -2.66 -4.82
CA ASP A 284 -1.98 -1.59 -4.46
C ASP A 284 -3.43 -2.09 -4.47
N HIS A 285 -3.82 -2.80 -5.53
CA HIS A 285 -5.16 -3.38 -5.62
C HIS A 285 -5.47 -4.38 -4.50
N VAL A 286 -4.51 -5.22 -4.11
CA VAL A 286 -4.68 -6.18 -2.99
C VAL A 286 -4.91 -5.44 -1.67
N PHE A 287 -4.16 -4.37 -1.40
CA PHE A 287 -4.33 -3.57 -0.20
C PHE A 287 -5.70 -2.87 -0.20
N ALA A 288 -6.14 -2.31 -1.33
CA ALA A 288 -7.42 -1.60 -1.41
C ALA A 288 -8.59 -2.55 -1.18
N GLN A 289 -8.54 -3.75 -1.78
CA GLN A 289 -9.55 -4.78 -1.55
C GLN A 289 -9.55 -5.28 -0.10
N THR A 290 -8.39 -5.29 0.56
CA THR A 290 -8.29 -5.67 1.97
C THR A 290 -8.94 -4.60 2.85
N ASP A 291 -8.71 -3.31 2.57
CA ASP A 291 -9.37 -2.21 3.28
C ASP A 291 -10.89 -2.21 3.07
N ASP A 292 -11.37 -2.41 1.84
CA ASP A 292 -12.79 -2.53 1.53
C ASP A 292 -13.44 -3.73 2.25
N GLN A 293 -12.71 -4.84 2.35
CA GLN A 293 -13.16 -6.03 3.09
C GLN A 293 -13.20 -5.80 4.60
N ILE A 294 -12.24 -5.06 5.16
CA ILE A 294 -12.25 -4.64 6.57
C ILE A 294 -13.46 -3.74 6.86
N GLU A 295 -13.71 -2.74 6.02
CA GLU A 295 -14.87 -1.86 6.14
C GLU A 295 -16.19 -2.63 6.08
N PHE A 296 -16.29 -3.61 5.18
CA PHE A 296 -17.44 -4.49 5.09
C PHE A 296 -17.65 -5.29 6.38
N TRP A 297 -16.59 -5.88 6.94
CA TRP A 297 -16.68 -6.65 8.18
C TRP A 297 -17.03 -5.81 9.40
N ARG A 298 -16.59 -4.54 9.49
CA ARG A 298 -17.02 -3.63 10.58
C ARG A 298 -18.53 -3.54 10.70
N VAL A 299 -19.26 -3.69 9.60
CA VAL A 299 -20.73 -3.65 9.58
C VAL A 299 -21.32 -5.05 9.72
N MET A 300 -20.77 -6.03 9.03
CA MET A 300 -21.35 -7.38 8.97
C MET A 300 -21.05 -8.23 10.20
N GLU A 301 -19.85 -8.11 10.75
CA GLU A 301 -19.31 -8.95 11.83
C GLU A 301 -18.63 -8.08 12.92
N PRO A 302 -19.32 -7.07 13.48
CA PRO A 302 -18.70 -6.09 14.39
C PRO A 302 -18.09 -6.72 15.64
N ASP A 303 -18.68 -7.80 16.14
CA ASP A 303 -18.24 -8.46 17.38
C ASP A 303 -17.02 -9.38 17.18
N ARG A 304 -16.60 -9.60 15.94
CA ARG A 304 -15.42 -10.45 15.62
C ARG A 304 -14.10 -9.72 15.65
N PHE A 305 -14.11 -8.38 15.77
CA PHE A 305 -12.91 -7.59 15.64
C PHE A 305 -12.71 -6.59 16.78
N SER A 306 -11.47 -6.50 17.27
CA SER A 306 -11.00 -5.36 18.08
C SER A 306 -10.92 -4.12 17.20
N LEU A 307 -11.89 -3.20 17.35
CA LEU A 307 -11.94 -1.95 16.57
C LEU A 307 -10.63 -1.12 16.65
N PRO A 308 -9.99 -0.94 17.83
CA PRO A 308 -8.75 -0.16 17.91
C PRO A 308 -7.59 -0.81 17.15
N ASP A 309 -7.47 -2.13 17.19
CA ASP A 309 -6.40 -2.85 16.47
C ASP A 309 -6.67 -2.86 14.95
N LEU A 310 -7.95 -2.94 14.56
CA LEU A 310 -8.40 -2.83 13.17
C LEU A 310 -8.14 -1.43 12.57
N GLU A 311 -8.35 -0.36 13.36
CA GLU A 311 -8.04 1.02 12.94
C GLU A 311 -6.54 1.21 12.70
N LYS A 312 -5.69 0.69 13.61
CA LYS A 312 -4.24 0.71 13.42
C LYS A 312 -3.81 -0.06 12.18
N LEU A 313 -4.43 -1.22 11.93
CA LEU A 313 -4.14 -2.00 10.73
C LEU A 313 -4.47 -1.22 9.45
N GLN A 314 -5.63 -0.57 9.39
CA GLN A 314 -6.01 0.26 8.23
C GLN A 314 -5.07 1.46 8.04
N GLN A 315 -4.63 2.10 9.13
CA GLN A 315 -3.62 3.17 9.04
C GLN A 315 -2.29 2.67 8.46
N LEU A 316 -1.88 1.46 8.83
CA LEU A 316 -0.67 0.82 8.32
C LEU A 316 -0.82 0.44 6.83
N LEU A 317 -1.97 -0.12 6.44
CA LEU A 317 -2.29 -0.42 5.03
C LEU A 317 -2.33 0.85 4.18
N ALA A 318 -2.94 1.93 4.65
CA ALA A 318 -2.92 3.24 3.99
C ALA A 318 -1.49 3.83 3.87
N GLY A 319 -0.61 3.51 4.82
CA GLY A 319 0.82 3.84 4.73
C GLY A 319 1.59 3.01 3.70
N LEU A 320 1.18 1.76 3.48
CA LEU A 320 1.74 0.88 2.44
C LEU A 320 1.23 1.27 1.04
N HIS A 321 -0.05 1.60 0.92
CA HIS A 321 -0.65 2.18 -0.29
C HIS A 321 0.14 3.38 -0.80
N ARG A 322 0.31 4.41 0.04
CA ARG A 322 1.08 5.60 -0.33
C ARG A 322 2.50 5.29 -0.77
N HIS A 323 3.15 4.32 -0.14
CA HIS A 323 4.48 3.89 -0.53
C HIS A 323 4.49 3.24 -1.93
N VAL A 324 3.49 2.40 -2.23
CA VAL A 324 3.34 1.80 -3.57
C VAL A 324 3.05 2.88 -4.62
N GLU A 325 2.20 3.86 -4.31
CA GLU A 325 1.91 5.01 -5.17
C GLU A 325 3.16 5.86 -5.45
N ASP A 326 3.96 6.16 -4.42
CA ASP A 326 5.22 6.89 -4.55
C ASP A 326 6.20 6.14 -5.46
N ASP A 327 6.33 4.82 -5.28
CA ASP A 327 7.19 3.97 -6.11
C ASP A 327 6.71 3.87 -7.56
N LEU A 328 5.39 3.75 -7.77
CA LEU A 328 4.78 3.81 -9.09
C LEU A 328 5.06 5.15 -9.77
N GLN A 329 4.89 6.26 -9.04
CA GLN A 329 5.18 7.58 -9.56
C GLN A 329 6.65 7.73 -9.95
N ALA A 330 7.57 7.20 -9.12
CA ALA A 330 9.00 7.23 -9.41
C ALA A 330 9.37 6.45 -10.67
N LEU A 331 8.73 5.31 -10.94
CA LEU A 331 8.94 4.51 -12.15
C LEU A 331 8.31 5.17 -13.39
N LEU A 332 7.13 5.78 -13.25
CA LEU A 332 6.43 6.45 -14.36
C LEU A 332 7.07 7.80 -14.74
N GLN A 333 7.68 8.49 -13.78
CA GLN A 333 8.32 9.79 -13.97
C GLN A 333 9.71 9.80 -13.32
N PRO A 334 10.71 9.14 -13.94
CA PRO A 334 12.07 9.16 -13.42
C PRO A 334 12.61 10.59 -13.40
N ALA A 335 13.16 11.01 -12.27
CA ALA A 335 13.68 12.37 -12.12
C ALA A 335 14.82 12.65 -13.13
N PRO A 336 14.86 13.84 -13.77
CA PRO A 336 15.91 14.17 -14.73
C PRO A 336 17.29 14.13 -14.06
N GLY A 337 18.17 13.26 -14.53
CA GLY A 337 19.52 13.09 -13.96
C GLY A 337 19.58 12.21 -12.71
N ALA A 338 18.50 11.49 -12.36
CA ALA A 338 18.62 10.36 -11.46
C ALA A 338 19.56 9.34 -12.10
N GLU A 339 20.68 9.04 -11.43
CA GLU A 339 21.44 7.84 -11.76
C GLU A 339 20.48 6.65 -11.65
N PRO A 340 20.47 5.72 -12.62
CA PRO A 340 19.73 4.49 -12.46
C PRO A 340 20.10 3.92 -11.09
N ALA A 341 19.09 3.56 -10.29
CA ALA A 341 19.34 2.86 -9.03
C ALA A 341 20.39 1.78 -9.29
N PRO A 342 21.47 1.68 -8.49
CA PRO A 342 22.52 0.72 -8.74
C PRO A 342 21.84 -0.63 -8.94
N LYS A 343 21.96 -1.20 -10.16
CA LYS A 343 21.49 -2.55 -10.43
C LYS A 343 22.23 -3.41 -9.43
N VAL A 344 21.55 -3.85 -8.37
CA VAL A 344 22.13 -4.76 -7.39
C VAL A 344 22.38 -6.04 -8.15
N SER A 345 23.57 -6.09 -8.74
CA SER A 345 24.11 -7.18 -9.52
C SER A 345 24.83 -8.10 -8.54
N ALA A 346 24.15 -8.47 -7.45
CA ALA A 346 24.56 -9.63 -6.71
C ALA A 346 24.14 -10.83 -7.58
N PRO A 347 25.07 -11.71 -8.02
CA PRO A 347 24.69 -12.95 -8.64
C PRO A 347 23.74 -13.67 -7.68
N PRO A 348 22.57 -14.18 -8.13
CA PRO A 348 21.71 -14.95 -7.25
C PRO A 348 22.52 -16.10 -6.67
N ALA A 349 22.43 -16.29 -5.35
CA ALA A 349 23.02 -17.44 -4.70
C ALA A 349 22.58 -18.73 -5.45
N PRO A 350 23.48 -19.66 -5.74
CA PRO A 350 23.14 -20.85 -6.50
C PRO A 350 22.05 -21.66 -5.75
N GLY A 351 20.90 -21.87 -6.39
CA GLY A 351 19.85 -22.80 -5.94
C GLY A 351 18.45 -22.22 -5.68
N ARG A 352 18.28 -20.89 -5.60
CA ARG A 352 16.96 -20.25 -5.38
C ARG A 352 16.78 -19.04 -6.29
N ARG A 353 15.67 -18.99 -7.03
CA ARG A 353 15.33 -17.85 -7.91
C ARG A 353 14.00 -17.24 -7.47
N LYS A 354 13.97 -15.92 -7.32
CA LYS A 354 12.74 -15.16 -7.11
C LYS A 354 12.18 -14.74 -8.47
N LYS A 355 10.87 -14.85 -8.64
CA LYS A 355 10.14 -14.44 -9.86
C LYS A 355 8.77 -13.90 -9.50
N ILE A 356 8.16 -13.15 -10.41
CA ILE A 356 6.76 -12.73 -10.31
C ILE A 356 5.89 -13.86 -10.89
N ILE A 357 4.85 -14.27 -10.17
CA ILE A 357 3.79 -15.15 -10.67
C ILE A 357 2.46 -14.41 -10.76
N ARG A 358 1.58 -14.89 -11.63
CA ARG A 358 0.21 -14.41 -11.77
C ARG A 358 -0.77 -15.48 -11.34
N THR A 359 -1.63 -15.14 -10.39
CA THR A 359 -2.66 -16.04 -9.88
C THR A 359 -3.92 -15.99 -10.74
N ARG A 360 -4.87 -16.91 -10.52
CA ARG A 360 -6.18 -16.91 -11.20
C ARG A 360 -6.97 -15.62 -10.97
N ASN A 361 -6.84 -15.00 -9.80
CA ASN A 361 -7.44 -13.71 -9.47
C ASN A 361 -6.69 -12.52 -10.11
N ARG A 362 -5.69 -12.79 -10.95
CA ARG A 362 -4.79 -11.84 -11.61
C ARG A 362 -3.83 -11.08 -10.70
N ASP A 363 -3.79 -11.43 -9.42
CA ASP A 363 -2.81 -10.90 -8.48
C ASP A 363 -1.40 -11.33 -8.89
N LEU A 364 -0.46 -10.40 -8.73
CA LEU A 364 0.96 -10.62 -8.92
C LEU A 364 1.67 -10.68 -7.58
N PHE A 365 2.45 -11.74 -7.37
CA PHE A 365 3.25 -11.93 -6.17
C PHE A 365 4.68 -12.31 -6.52
N VAL A 366 5.62 -11.87 -5.67
CA VAL A 366 7.00 -12.35 -5.71
C VAL A 366 7.06 -13.67 -4.97
N VAL A 367 7.54 -14.71 -5.65
CA VAL A 367 7.69 -16.05 -5.10
C VAL A 367 9.09 -16.59 -5.31
N GLN A 368 9.48 -17.51 -4.46
CA GLN A 368 10.69 -18.31 -4.58
C GLN A 368 10.34 -19.68 -5.16
N THR A 369 11.10 -20.12 -6.16
CA THR A 369 11.04 -21.48 -6.70
C THR A 369 12.36 -22.22 -6.48
N GLU A 370 12.30 -23.52 -6.22
CA GLU A 370 13.48 -24.39 -6.27
C GLU A 370 13.93 -24.56 -7.72
N THR A 371 15.24 -24.67 -7.96
CA THR A 371 15.78 -24.75 -9.34
C THR A 371 15.34 -25.99 -10.13
N ALA A 372 14.86 -27.04 -9.44
CA ALA A 372 14.43 -28.30 -10.05
C ALA A 372 12.90 -28.43 -10.18
N ASP A 373 12.13 -27.70 -9.35
CA ASP A 373 10.66 -27.76 -9.36
C ASP A 373 10.09 -26.49 -10.01
N THR A 374 9.45 -26.65 -11.17
CA THR A 374 8.78 -25.55 -11.89
C THR A 374 7.30 -25.44 -11.56
N THR A 375 6.75 -26.38 -10.78
CA THR A 375 5.33 -26.54 -10.52
C THR A 375 4.89 -26.01 -9.16
N THR A 376 5.82 -25.84 -8.22
CA THR A 376 5.58 -25.29 -6.88
C THR A 376 6.35 -23.99 -6.66
N ALA A 377 5.73 -23.02 -6.01
CA ALA A 377 6.36 -21.76 -5.62
C ALA A 377 5.94 -21.34 -4.21
N GLN A 378 6.81 -20.66 -3.48
CA GLN A 378 6.57 -20.25 -2.10
C GLN A 378 6.69 -18.74 -1.95
N VAL A 379 5.81 -18.16 -1.14
CA VAL A 379 5.97 -16.80 -0.61
C VAL A 379 6.58 -16.93 0.77
N ASN A 380 7.69 -16.24 1.00
CA ASN A 380 8.40 -16.26 2.28
C ASN A 380 8.26 -14.89 2.94
N ASP A 381 8.13 -14.83 4.26
CA ASP A 381 8.27 -13.56 4.97
C ASP A 381 9.74 -13.14 5.12
N ASP A 382 9.95 -11.98 5.73
CA ASP A 382 11.27 -11.38 5.99
C ASP A 382 12.16 -12.23 6.91
N THR A 383 11.57 -13.19 7.65
CA THR A 383 12.30 -14.16 8.47
C THR A 383 12.68 -15.42 7.70
N GLY A 384 12.22 -15.55 6.46
CA GLY A 384 12.38 -16.73 5.61
C GLY A 384 11.31 -17.80 5.83
N ALA A 385 10.31 -17.58 6.69
CA ALA A 385 9.23 -18.53 6.93
C ALA A 385 8.27 -18.55 5.74
N VAL A 386 7.82 -19.75 5.33
CA VAL A 386 6.84 -19.89 4.25
C VAL A 386 5.47 -19.44 4.75
N ILE A 387 4.92 -18.42 4.09
CA ILE A 387 3.60 -17.85 4.41
C ILE A 387 2.55 -18.13 3.32
N GLY A 388 2.96 -18.74 2.21
CA GLY A 388 2.06 -19.18 1.14
C GLY A 388 2.76 -20.15 0.21
N THR A 389 2.01 -21.12 -0.30
CA THR A 389 2.48 -22.08 -1.32
C THR A 389 1.52 -22.05 -2.49
N PHE A 390 2.07 -22.00 -3.70
CA PHE A 390 1.33 -22.00 -4.95
C PHE A 390 1.73 -23.19 -5.80
N THR A 391 0.75 -23.76 -6.50
CA THR A 391 0.93 -24.83 -7.48
C THR A 391 0.41 -24.38 -8.84
N VAL A 392 1.03 -24.85 -9.93
CA VAL A 392 0.54 -24.62 -11.30
C VAL A 392 -0.59 -25.61 -11.60
N ALA A 393 -1.77 -25.10 -11.94
CA ALA A 393 -2.89 -25.90 -12.42
C ALA A 393 -2.66 -26.38 -13.87
N ASP A 394 -3.47 -27.32 -14.35
CA ASP A 394 -3.34 -27.90 -15.70
C ASP A 394 -3.43 -26.86 -16.84
N ASP A 395 -4.10 -25.73 -16.59
CA ASP A 395 -4.22 -24.60 -17.52
C ASP A 395 -3.03 -23.61 -17.46
N GLY A 396 -2.00 -23.92 -16.67
CA GLY A 396 -0.80 -23.11 -16.50
C GLY A 396 -0.96 -21.92 -15.54
N VAL A 397 -2.10 -21.79 -14.85
CA VAL A 397 -2.39 -20.72 -13.90
C VAL A 397 -1.92 -21.10 -12.49
N TRP A 398 -1.32 -20.15 -11.77
CA TRP A 398 -0.92 -20.38 -10.38
C TRP A 398 -2.11 -20.28 -9.42
N GLU A 399 -2.22 -21.25 -8.53
CA GLU A 399 -3.26 -21.31 -7.49
C GLU A 399 -2.63 -21.58 -6.12
N PRO A 400 -3.18 -21.01 -5.02
CA PRO A 400 -2.80 -21.41 -3.68
C PRO A 400 -3.00 -22.91 -3.49
N ALA A 401 -2.05 -23.57 -2.82
CA ALA A 401 -2.14 -25.00 -2.52
C ALA A 401 -3.44 -25.31 -1.74
N PRO A 402 -4.07 -26.48 -1.99
CA PRO A 402 -5.35 -26.82 -1.36
C PRO A 402 -5.24 -26.85 0.17
N ALA A 403 -6.23 -26.24 0.84
CA ALA A 403 -6.37 -26.35 2.29
C ALA A 403 -6.83 -27.78 2.69
N PRO A 404 -6.52 -28.25 3.91
CA PRO A 404 -6.98 -29.55 4.40
C PRO A 404 -8.51 -29.68 4.34
N SER A 405 -8.98 -30.89 4.01
CA SER A 405 -10.41 -31.20 3.89
C SER A 405 -11.15 -31.00 5.21
N ARG A 406 -12.26 -30.25 5.17
CA ARG A 406 -13.11 -30.02 6.33
C ARG A 406 -14.08 -31.18 6.58
N PRO A 407 -14.52 -31.38 7.83
CA PRO A 407 -15.64 -32.26 8.13
C PRO A 407 -16.88 -31.83 7.34
N ASP A 408 -17.54 -32.79 6.70
CA ASP A 408 -18.74 -32.52 5.90
C ASP A 408 -19.92 -32.18 6.84
N PRO A 409 -20.54 -30.98 6.74
CA PRO A 409 -21.55 -30.57 7.70
C PRO A 409 -22.84 -31.39 7.60
N GLU A 410 -23.52 -31.58 8.73
CA GLU A 410 -24.84 -32.22 8.78
C GLU A 410 -25.95 -31.29 8.26
N LEU A 411 -27.03 -31.87 7.70
CA LEU A 411 -28.09 -31.09 7.03
C LEU A 411 -28.74 -30.05 7.95
N GLY A 412 -28.98 -30.39 9.21
CA GLY A 412 -29.57 -29.46 10.18
C GLY A 412 -28.70 -28.21 10.41
N ALA A 413 -27.37 -28.39 10.44
CA ALA A 413 -26.43 -27.27 10.55
C ALA A 413 -26.44 -26.40 9.28
N LEU A 414 -26.47 -27.02 8.11
CA LEU A 414 -26.57 -26.31 6.82
C LEU A 414 -27.84 -25.47 6.72
N VAL A 415 -29.00 -26.00 7.13
CA VAL A 415 -30.27 -25.25 7.13
C VAL A 415 -30.24 -24.09 8.12
N LYS A 416 -29.61 -24.27 9.29
CA LYS A 416 -29.41 -23.17 10.25
C LYS A 416 -28.55 -22.06 9.63
N THR A 417 -27.41 -22.43 9.03
CA THR A 417 -26.52 -21.49 8.32
C THR A 417 -27.27 -20.78 7.18
N ALA A 418 -28.07 -21.50 6.41
CA ALA A 418 -28.87 -20.94 5.32
C ALA A 418 -29.82 -19.83 5.82
N ASN A 419 -30.52 -20.07 6.93
CA ASN A 419 -31.44 -19.07 7.48
C ASN A 419 -30.73 -17.79 7.92
N THR A 420 -29.55 -17.91 8.56
CA THR A 420 -28.72 -16.74 8.91
C THR A 420 -28.28 -16.00 7.65
N LEU A 421 -27.72 -16.70 6.66
CA LEU A 421 -27.28 -16.09 5.41
C LEU A 421 -28.41 -15.37 4.65
N LEU A 422 -29.64 -15.89 4.72
CA LEU A 422 -30.80 -15.27 4.08
C LEU A 422 -31.23 -13.97 4.78
N GLN A 423 -31.10 -13.89 6.11
CA GLN A 423 -31.41 -12.67 6.88
C GLN A 423 -30.45 -11.51 6.55
N ASP A 424 -29.21 -11.82 6.20
CA ASP A 424 -28.15 -10.82 6.01
C ASP A 424 -28.06 -10.25 4.57
N VAL A 425 -28.87 -10.73 3.62
CA VAL A 425 -28.76 -10.32 2.20
C VAL A 425 -28.94 -8.81 2.01
N ASP A 426 -29.99 -8.23 2.61
CA ASP A 426 -30.27 -6.80 2.47
C ASP A 426 -29.22 -5.95 3.19
N LYS A 427 -28.75 -6.42 4.34
CA LYS A 427 -27.67 -5.77 5.09
C LYS A 427 -26.37 -5.76 4.28
N ALA A 428 -26.00 -6.87 3.63
CA ALA A 428 -24.81 -6.95 2.78
C ALA A 428 -24.88 -5.98 1.60
N ILE A 429 -26.03 -5.93 0.89
CA ILE A 429 -26.25 -5.00 -0.23
C ILE A 429 -26.15 -3.55 0.25
N ALA A 430 -26.83 -3.20 1.34
CA ALA A 430 -26.81 -1.85 1.89
C ALA A 430 -25.40 -1.41 2.32
N SER A 431 -24.63 -2.32 2.93
CA SER A 431 -23.23 -2.06 3.31
C SER A 431 -22.36 -1.73 2.10
N VAL A 432 -22.48 -2.50 1.01
CA VAL A 432 -21.72 -2.27 -0.23
C VAL A 432 -22.18 -1.00 -0.95
N GLU A 433 -23.48 -0.71 -0.98
CA GLU A 433 -24.01 0.56 -1.52
C GLU A 433 -23.53 1.79 -0.73
N ALA A 434 -23.34 1.66 0.59
CA ALA A 434 -22.73 2.71 1.42
C ALA A 434 -21.22 2.85 1.15
N LEU A 435 -20.49 1.73 1.04
CA LEU A 435 -19.06 1.69 0.76
C LEU A 435 -18.72 2.27 -0.62
N ALA A 436 -19.62 2.12 -1.60
CA ALA A 436 -19.48 2.66 -2.95
C ALA A 436 -19.21 4.17 -3.01
N LYS A 437 -19.53 4.92 -1.95
CA LYS A 437 -19.29 6.37 -1.85
C LYS A 437 -17.84 6.73 -1.51
N ARG A 438 -17.07 5.79 -0.98
CA ARG A 438 -15.71 6.01 -0.46
C ARG A 438 -14.65 5.11 -1.07
N THR A 439 -15.01 3.99 -1.70
CA THR A 439 -14.02 3.10 -2.32
C THR A 439 -13.32 3.78 -3.49
N HIS A 440 -12.04 3.47 -3.66
CA HIS A 440 -11.24 3.85 -4.82
C HIS A 440 -11.18 2.72 -5.88
N SER A 441 -11.66 1.52 -5.54
CA SER A 441 -11.62 0.33 -6.40
C SER A 441 -13.04 -0.21 -6.65
N PRO A 442 -13.76 0.25 -7.70
CA PRO A 442 -15.10 -0.25 -7.98
C PRO A 442 -15.23 -1.77 -8.14
N ALA A 443 -14.15 -2.45 -8.55
CA ALA A 443 -14.11 -3.90 -8.68
C ALA A 443 -14.34 -4.60 -7.33
N SER A 444 -13.77 -4.07 -6.25
CA SER A 444 -13.90 -4.66 -4.91
C SER A 444 -15.37 -4.75 -4.46
N LEU A 445 -16.21 -3.76 -4.81
CA LEU A 445 -17.62 -3.73 -4.45
C LEU A 445 -18.38 -4.94 -5.00
N GLN A 446 -18.08 -5.31 -6.25
CA GLN A 446 -18.64 -6.52 -6.83
C GLN A 446 -18.04 -7.76 -6.15
N ASP A 447 -16.73 -7.79 -5.94
CA ASP A 447 -16.05 -8.94 -5.33
C ASP A 447 -16.58 -9.28 -3.92
N LEU A 448 -16.96 -8.25 -3.13
CA LEU A 448 -17.59 -8.40 -1.81
C LEU A 448 -18.94 -9.11 -1.91
N LEU A 449 -19.84 -8.67 -2.80
CA LEU A 449 -21.14 -9.33 -2.98
C LEU A 449 -21.01 -10.70 -3.67
N ASP A 450 -20.04 -10.87 -4.56
CA ASP A 450 -19.74 -12.16 -5.18
C ASP A 450 -19.18 -13.15 -4.14
N ALA A 451 -18.45 -12.70 -3.12
CA ALA A 451 -18.01 -13.54 -2.00
C ALA A 451 -19.20 -14.03 -1.17
N GLU A 452 -20.13 -13.13 -0.84
CA GLU A 452 -21.37 -13.45 -0.15
C GLU A 452 -22.27 -14.39 -0.98
N ALA A 453 -22.27 -14.23 -2.30
CA ALA A 453 -22.96 -15.12 -3.24
C ALA A 453 -22.32 -16.52 -3.25
N ARG A 454 -20.99 -16.62 -3.37
CA ARG A 454 -20.27 -17.91 -3.34
C ARG A 454 -20.55 -18.71 -2.07
N ARG A 455 -20.57 -18.05 -0.91
CA ARG A 455 -20.91 -18.66 0.40
C ARG A 455 -22.32 -19.26 0.42
N ARG A 456 -23.31 -18.53 -0.10
CA ARG A 456 -24.70 -18.99 -0.22
C ARG A 456 -24.84 -20.12 -1.23
N LEU A 457 -24.13 -20.03 -2.36
CA LEU A 457 -24.12 -21.07 -3.39
C LEU A 457 -23.51 -22.37 -2.86
N TRP A 458 -22.40 -22.29 -2.12
CA TRP A 458 -21.79 -23.45 -1.48
C TRP A 458 -22.76 -24.12 -0.50
N THR A 459 -23.41 -23.33 0.37
CA THR A 459 -24.40 -23.85 1.32
C THR A 459 -25.58 -24.51 0.59
N ALA A 460 -26.10 -23.89 -0.48
CA ALA A 460 -27.19 -24.44 -1.30
C ALA A 460 -26.78 -25.76 -1.97
N ASN A 461 -25.58 -25.83 -2.54
CA ASN A 461 -25.06 -27.05 -3.15
C ASN A 461 -24.91 -28.17 -2.12
N LYS A 462 -24.38 -27.87 -0.92
CA LYS A 462 -24.26 -28.84 0.17
C LYS A 462 -25.62 -29.34 0.66
N ILE A 463 -26.62 -28.47 0.80
CA ILE A 463 -27.99 -28.88 1.14
C ILE A 463 -28.53 -29.83 0.06
N ARG A 464 -28.36 -29.48 -1.22
CA ARG A 464 -28.81 -30.32 -2.34
C ARG A 464 -28.11 -31.67 -2.39
N GLU A 465 -26.79 -31.71 -2.20
CA GLU A 465 -26.02 -32.96 -2.08
C GLU A 465 -26.61 -33.86 -0.97
N LYS A 466 -26.85 -33.30 0.22
CA LYS A 466 -27.44 -34.05 1.34
C LYS A 466 -28.88 -34.50 1.10
N LEU A 467 -29.66 -33.74 0.33
CA LEU A 467 -31.04 -34.11 -0.03
C LEU A 467 -31.09 -35.23 -1.08
N ASN A 468 -30.04 -35.38 -1.89
CA ASN A 468 -29.93 -36.39 -2.94
C ASN A 468 -29.22 -37.68 -2.47
N ASP A 469 -28.73 -37.73 -1.24
CA ASP A 469 -28.05 -38.89 -0.67
C ASP A 469 -29.09 -39.94 -0.20
N ASP A 470 -29.29 -40.96 -1.04
CA ASP A 470 -30.24 -42.07 -0.81
C ASP A 470 -29.94 -42.89 0.47
N SER A 471 -28.72 -42.81 1.01
CA SER A 471 -28.35 -43.50 2.26
C SER A 471 -28.96 -42.85 3.52
N ARG A 472 -29.62 -41.69 3.38
CA ARG A 472 -30.17 -40.87 4.48
C ARG A 472 -31.65 -40.50 4.33
N ILE A 473 -32.45 -41.33 3.65
CA ILE A 473 -33.95 -41.28 3.58
C ILE A 473 -34.59 -41.64 4.96
N ARG A 474 -34.11 -41.04 6.06
CA ARG A 474 -34.68 -41.18 7.41
C ARG A 474 -35.16 -39.86 8.02
N LEU A 475 -34.99 -38.74 7.31
CA LEU A 475 -35.47 -37.43 7.74
C LEU A 475 -36.98 -37.32 7.49
N ALA A 476 -37.71 -36.70 8.42
CA ALA A 476 -39.15 -36.50 8.27
C ALA A 476 -39.43 -35.53 7.10
N ALA A 477 -40.50 -35.77 6.34
CA ALA A 477 -40.89 -34.95 5.18
C ALA A 477 -40.86 -33.42 5.45
N PRO A 478 -41.32 -32.90 6.61
CA PRO A 478 -41.25 -31.47 6.92
C PRO A 478 -39.81 -30.91 7.01
N GLN A 479 -38.83 -31.73 7.39
CA GLN A 479 -37.42 -31.32 7.44
C GLN A 479 -36.82 -31.22 6.04
N GLN A 480 -37.20 -32.15 5.15
CA GLN A 480 -36.78 -32.13 3.75
C GLN A 480 -37.37 -30.91 3.02
N ASP A 481 -38.64 -30.59 3.26
CA ASP A 481 -39.30 -29.43 2.64
C ASP A 481 -38.68 -28.11 3.10
N LYS A 482 -38.34 -28.00 4.39
CA LYS A 482 -37.59 -26.84 4.91
C LYS A 482 -36.22 -26.69 4.25
N ALA A 483 -35.49 -27.79 4.08
CA ALA A 483 -34.19 -27.78 3.43
C ALA A 483 -34.28 -27.39 1.94
N ARG A 484 -35.26 -27.93 1.20
CA ARG A 484 -35.53 -27.54 -0.20
C ARG A 484 -35.89 -26.06 -0.33
N THR A 485 -36.72 -25.56 0.58
CA THR A 485 -37.10 -24.14 0.61
C THR A 485 -35.90 -23.24 0.86
N ALA A 486 -35.05 -23.61 1.83
CA ALA A 486 -33.82 -22.87 2.13
C ALA A 486 -32.84 -22.90 0.94
N GLU A 487 -32.68 -24.04 0.27
CA GLU A 487 -31.83 -24.18 -0.92
C GLU A 487 -32.28 -23.28 -2.07
N ALA A 488 -33.57 -23.27 -2.40
CA ALA A 488 -34.14 -22.42 -3.44
C ALA A 488 -34.03 -20.92 -3.10
N ALA A 489 -34.28 -20.56 -1.84
CA ALA A 489 -34.12 -19.18 -1.37
C ALA A 489 -32.66 -18.71 -1.47
N LEU A 490 -31.70 -19.57 -1.11
CA LEU A 490 -30.27 -19.25 -1.23
C LEU A 490 -29.88 -18.99 -2.69
N ARG A 491 -30.36 -19.80 -3.65
CA ARG A 491 -30.08 -19.56 -5.08
C ARG A 491 -30.66 -18.23 -5.57
N THR A 492 -31.85 -17.89 -5.11
CA THR A 492 -32.46 -16.58 -5.42
C THR A 492 -31.63 -15.44 -4.84
N ALA A 493 -31.13 -15.58 -3.62
CA ALA A 493 -30.23 -14.62 -2.99
C ALA A 493 -28.90 -14.48 -3.73
N VAL A 494 -28.32 -15.59 -4.23
CA VAL A 494 -27.10 -15.58 -5.07
C VAL A 494 -27.29 -14.69 -6.30
N ALA A 495 -28.33 -14.95 -7.10
CA ALA A 495 -28.60 -14.16 -8.30
C ALA A 495 -28.82 -12.67 -7.97
N ARG A 496 -29.48 -12.38 -6.84
CA ARG A 496 -29.69 -11.01 -6.37
C ARG A 496 -28.39 -10.31 -5.98
N LEU A 497 -27.50 -11.00 -5.26
CA LEU A 497 -26.21 -10.47 -4.82
C LEU A 497 -25.29 -10.20 -6.01
N GLU A 498 -25.16 -11.14 -6.94
CA GLU A 498 -24.34 -10.98 -8.17
C GLU A 498 -24.86 -9.81 -9.03
N ALA A 499 -26.17 -9.73 -9.25
CA ALA A 499 -26.78 -8.63 -10.00
C ALA A 499 -26.55 -7.27 -9.33
N LYS A 500 -26.66 -7.21 -8.00
CA LYS A 500 -26.39 -5.99 -7.23
C LYS A 500 -24.91 -5.61 -7.21
N GLY A 501 -24.01 -6.58 -7.06
CA GLY A 501 -22.56 -6.38 -7.15
C GLY A 501 -22.16 -5.75 -8.48
N LEU A 502 -22.63 -6.33 -9.59
CA LEU A 502 -22.38 -5.79 -10.92
C LEU A 502 -22.96 -4.38 -11.09
N ALA A 503 -24.20 -4.15 -10.64
CA ALA A 503 -24.85 -2.84 -10.75
C ALA A 503 -24.11 -1.75 -9.97
N VAL A 504 -23.67 -2.05 -8.74
CA VAL A 504 -22.93 -1.12 -7.90
C VAL A 504 -21.55 -0.82 -8.51
N ARG A 505 -20.81 -1.83 -8.99
CA ARG A 505 -19.54 -1.62 -9.70
C ARG A 505 -19.71 -0.74 -10.93
N ILE A 506 -20.70 -1.01 -11.79
CA ILE A 506 -20.98 -0.18 -12.97
C ILE A 506 -21.24 1.28 -12.56
N SER A 507 -22.05 1.49 -11.52
CA SER A 507 -22.37 2.82 -11.01
C SER A 507 -21.12 3.54 -10.50
N ALA A 508 -20.32 2.88 -9.65
CA ALA A 508 -19.10 3.44 -9.08
C ALA A 508 -18.05 3.74 -10.16
N THR A 509 -17.83 2.83 -11.12
CA THR A 509 -16.90 3.06 -12.25
C THR A 509 -17.32 4.27 -13.08
N ARG A 510 -18.62 4.46 -13.35
CA ARG A 510 -19.13 5.61 -14.11
C ARG A 510 -18.90 6.95 -13.41
N ASN A 511 -18.79 6.96 -12.08
CA ASN A 511 -18.70 8.18 -11.27
C ASN A 511 -17.25 8.62 -10.97
N LYS A 512 -16.24 7.85 -11.39
CA LYS A 512 -14.83 8.22 -11.24
C LYS A 512 -14.20 8.64 -12.57
N VAL A 513 -12.99 9.19 -12.48
CA VAL A 513 -12.15 9.42 -13.67
C VAL A 513 -11.75 8.06 -14.25
N LEU A 514 -12.10 7.83 -15.52
CA LEU A 514 -11.88 6.55 -16.18
C LEU A 514 -10.41 6.36 -16.54
N ASN A 515 -9.85 5.20 -16.17
CA ASN A 515 -8.63 4.67 -16.74
C ASN A 515 -8.94 3.65 -17.85
N GLN A 516 -7.90 3.04 -18.42
CA GLN A 516 -8.05 2.11 -19.54
C GLN A 516 -8.87 0.86 -19.17
N ASP A 517 -8.70 0.33 -17.96
CA ASP A 517 -9.39 -0.88 -17.49
C ASP A 517 -10.85 -0.60 -17.18
N ASP A 518 -11.16 0.61 -16.71
CA ASP A 518 -12.53 1.07 -16.53
C ASP A 518 -13.27 1.14 -17.87
N VAL A 519 -12.62 1.66 -18.92
CA VAL A 519 -13.18 1.68 -20.28
C VAL A 519 -13.39 0.25 -20.78
N ALA A 520 -12.41 -0.63 -20.59
CA ALA A 520 -12.51 -2.03 -20.97
C ALA A 520 -13.67 -2.75 -20.27
N PHE A 521 -13.80 -2.54 -18.96
CA PHE A 521 -14.87 -3.10 -18.15
C PHE A 521 -16.23 -2.56 -18.59
N LEU A 522 -16.41 -1.24 -18.69
CA LEU A 522 -17.66 -0.64 -19.12
C LEU A 522 -18.05 -1.07 -20.54
N HIS A 523 -17.07 -1.22 -21.44
CA HIS A 523 -17.31 -1.71 -22.80
C HIS A 523 -17.78 -3.16 -22.79
N ALA A 524 -17.12 -4.04 -22.04
CA ALA A 524 -17.54 -5.44 -21.88
C ALA A 524 -18.95 -5.58 -21.28
N GLN A 525 -19.36 -4.62 -20.44
CA GLN A 525 -20.71 -4.55 -19.87
C GLN A 525 -21.73 -3.80 -20.76
N ASN A 526 -21.38 -3.45 -22.00
CA ASN A 526 -22.20 -2.67 -22.93
C ASN A 526 -22.66 -1.30 -22.37
N GLN A 527 -21.91 -0.72 -21.45
CA GLN A 527 -22.23 0.54 -20.78
C GLN A 527 -21.66 1.76 -21.51
N VAL A 528 -20.67 1.57 -22.38
CA VAL A 528 -20.08 2.61 -23.23
C VAL A 528 -19.98 2.17 -24.69
N ARG A 529 -19.91 3.13 -25.60
CA ARG A 529 -19.62 2.95 -27.02
C ARG A 529 -18.39 3.78 -27.38
N ILE A 530 -17.45 3.19 -28.11
CA ILE A 530 -16.23 3.85 -28.55
C ILE A 530 -16.45 4.32 -29.99
N VAL A 531 -16.19 5.60 -30.26
CA VAL A 531 -16.43 6.20 -31.58
C VAL A 531 -15.20 6.96 -32.03
N ARG A 532 -14.61 6.56 -33.16
CA ARG A 532 -13.51 7.28 -33.83
C ARG A 532 -13.99 8.66 -34.28
N LYS A 533 -13.28 9.72 -33.91
CA LYS A 533 -13.62 11.10 -34.25
C LYS A 533 -12.77 11.61 -35.41
N GLY A 534 -13.42 11.83 -36.56
CA GLY A 534 -12.82 12.49 -37.71
C GLY A 534 -11.53 11.84 -38.22
N PRO A 535 -10.80 12.52 -39.13
CA PRO A 535 -9.46 12.11 -39.55
C PRO A 535 -8.41 12.50 -38.51
N ARG A 536 -7.18 11.99 -38.68
CA ARG A 536 -6.03 12.41 -37.87
C ARG A 536 -5.69 13.88 -38.13
N VAL A 537 -5.41 14.62 -37.06
CA VAL A 537 -5.12 16.07 -37.13
C VAL A 537 -3.68 16.33 -36.68
N ALA A 538 -2.94 17.13 -37.44
CA ALA A 538 -1.60 17.56 -37.04
C ALA A 538 -1.65 18.49 -35.83
N LEU A 539 -0.82 18.24 -34.82
CA LEU A 539 -0.76 19.10 -33.63
C LEU A 539 0.06 20.36 -33.90
N ILE A 540 -0.55 21.52 -33.65
CA ILE A 540 0.07 22.82 -33.89
C ILE A 540 1.32 22.97 -33.01
N GLY A 541 2.44 23.35 -33.62
CA GLY A 541 3.71 23.58 -32.92
C GLY A 541 4.57 22.33 -32.69
N ARG A 542 4.11 21.14 -33.09
CA ARG A 542 4.89 19.89 -33.03
C ARG A 542 5.10 19.31 -34.43
N LYS A 543 6.36 19.19 -34.85
CA LYS A 543 6.68 18.51 -36.11
C LYS A 543 6.46 17.00 -35.92
N ASN A 544 5.84 16.35 -36.91
CA ASN A 544 5.62 14.91 -36.95
C ASN A 544 4.83 14.36 -35.74
N ASP A 545 3.80 15.09 -35.30
CA ASP A 545 2.89 14.64 -34.24
C ASP A 545 1.44 14.83 -34.71
N PHE A 546 0.77 13.73 -35.00
CA PHE A 546 -0.61 13.66 -35.48
C PHE A 546 -1.47 12.95 -34.44
N LEU A 547 -2.66 13.50 -34.18
CA LEU A 547 -3.58 12.99 -33.17
C LEU A 547 -4.79 12.32 -33.83
N GLN A 548 -5.08 11.08 -33.45
CA GLN A 548 -6.40 10.45 -33.62
C GLN A 548 -7.16 10.50 -32.29
N GLU A 549 -8.37 11.04 -32.31
CA GLU A 549 -9.26 11.05 -31.15
C GLU A 549 -10.34 9.96 -31.27
N TYR A 550 -10.64 9.30 -30.17
CA TYR A 550 -11.81 8.43 -30.00
C TYR A 550 -12.63 8.92 -28.81
N ALA A 551 -13.94 9.03 -28.95
CA ALA A 551 -14.83 9.35 -27.85
C ALA A 551 -15.37 8.08 -27.21
N VAL A 552 -15.23 7.96 -25.89
CA VAL A 552 -15.87 6.93 -25.07
C VAL A 552 -17.18 7.52 -24.58
N ASN A 553 -18.29 7.13 -25.19
CA ASN A 553 -19.62 7.68 -24.91
C ASN A 553 -20.42 6.74 -24.02
N ASP A 554 -21.17 7.28 -23.06
CA ASP A 554 -22.16 6.50 -22.32
C ASP A 554 -23.19 5.91 -23.31
N ALA A 555 -23.40 4.60 -23.27
CA ALA A 555 -24.20 3.89 -24.27
C ALA A 555 -25.69 4.29 -24.25
N ARG A 556 -26.19 4.81 -23.13
CA ARG A 556 -27.59 5.20 -22.94
C ARG A 556 -27.84 6.65 -23.33
N THR A 557 -26.98 7.56 -22.88
CA THR A 557 -27.15 9.01 -23.05
C THR A 557 -26.40 9.57 -24.26
N GLY A 558 -25.42 8.84 -24.80
CA GLY A 558 -24.54 9.28 -25.87
C GLY A 558 -23.52 10.34 -25.45
N LYS A 559 -23.51 10.77 -24.18
CA LYS A 559 -22.58 11.78 -23.65
C LYS A 559 -21.17 11.20 -23.55
N ALA A 560 -20.18 11.96 -24.01
CA ALA A 560 -18.77 11.59 -23.87
C ALA A 560 -18.36 11.57 -22.38
N MET A 561 -17.88 10.42 -21.92
CA MET A 561 -17.33 10.19 -20.58
C MET A 561 -15.82 10.37 -20.54
N ALA A 562 -15.13 10.04 -21.64
CA ALA A 562 -13.70 10.25 -21.80
C ALA A 562 -13.33 10.36 -23.30
N TYR A 563 -12.12 10.85 -23.57
CA TYR A 563 -11.54 10.89 -24.91
C TYR A 563 -10.20 10.17 -24.92
N ALA A 564 -10.03 9.19 -25.80
CA ALA A 564 -8.76 8.52 -26.02
C ALA A 564 -7.98 9.22 -27.14
N HIS A 565 -6.73 9.58 -26.85
CA HIS A 565 -5.84 10.36 -27.69
C HIS A 565 -4.67 9.47 -28.12
N PHE A 566 -4.57 9.21 -29.42
CA PHE A 566 -3.52 8.40 -30.02
C PHE A 566 -2.61 9.27 -30.88
N HIS A 567 -1.31 9.26 -30.58
CA HIS A 567 -0.29 10.01 -31.27
C HIS A 567 0.37 9.17 -32.37
N TYR A 568 0.66 9.80 -33.50
CA TYR A 568 1.27 9.20 -34.67
C TYR A 568 2.34 10.13 -35.24
N THR A 569 3.32 9.55 -35.92
CA THR A 569 4.39 10.32 -36.56
C THR A 569 3.96 10.92 -37.90
N SER A 570 2.96 10.30 -38.54
CA SER A 570 2.41 10.70 -39.84
C SER A 570 0.89 10.59 -39.86
N SER A 571 0.24 11.45 -40.65
CA SER A 571 -1.20 11.36 -40.93
C SER A 571 -1.62 10.03 -41.57
N ARG A 572 -0.69 9.37 -42.28
CA ARG A 572 -0.95 8.13 -43.05
C ARG A 572 -0.40 6.86 -42.39
N ASP A 573 0.08 6.92 -41.15
CA ASP A 573 0.53 5.73 -40.42
C ASP A 573 -0.62 4.70 -40.33
N VAL A 574 -0.31 3.40 -40.31
CA VAL A 574 -1.34 2.40 -40.02
C VAL A 574 -1.86 2.60 -38.60
N ASP A 575 -3.15 2.33 -38.35
CA ASP A 575 -3.79 2.64 -37.05
C ASP A 575 -3.07 1.98 -35.85
N ASP A 576 -2.48 0.80 -36.06
CA ASP A 576 -1.72 0.06 -35.05
C ASP A 576 -0.34 0.66 -34.73
N ASN A 577 0.18 1.58 -35.55
CA ASN A 577 1.51 2.17 -35.42
C ASN A 577 1.49 3.53 -34.70
N PHE A 578 0.74 3.61 -33.60
CA PHE A 578 0.74 4.80 -32.76
C PHE A 578 2.00 4.84 -31.87
N SER A 579 2.52 6.04 -31.61
CA SER A 579 3.70 6.26 -30.77
C SER A 579 3.37 6.41 -29.28
N ALA A 580 2.16 6.89 -28.96
CA ALA A 580 1.65 6.99 -27.59
C ALA A 580 0.13 7.02 -27.58
N ALA A 581 -0.52 6.49 -26.54
CA ALA A 581 -1.96 6.57 -26.37
C ALA A 581 -2.33 6.85 -24.92
N HIS A 582 -3.29 7.74 -24.68
CA HIS A 582 -3.75 8.08 -23.32
C HIS A 582 -5.21 8.54 -23.29
N LEU A 583 -5.83 8.47 -22.12
CA LEU A 583 -7.18 9.00 -21.88
C LEU A 583 -7.13 10.43 -21.32
N LYS A 584 -8.15 11.21 -21.69
CA LYS A 584 -8.46 12.54 -21.14
C LYS A 584 -9.90 12.62 -20.68
N THR A 585 -10.11 13.40 -19.62
CA THR A 585 -11.47 13.75 -19.19
C THR A 585 -12.11 14.74 -20.16
N PRO A 586 -13.45 14.84 -20.21
CA PRO A 586 -14.14 15.81 -21.07
C PRO A 586 -13.74 17.26 -20.79
N ASP A 587 -13.48 17.63 -19.53
CA ASP A 587 -13.01 18.96 -19.16
C ASP A 587 -11.58 19.22 -19.64
N GLN A 588 -10.68 18.24 -19.53
CA GLN A 588 -9.33 18.37 -20.08
C GLN A 588 -9.34 18.51 -21.61
N ALA A 589 -10.20 17.74 -22.29
CA ALA A 589 -10.37 17.87 -23.73
C ALA A 589 -10.92 19.26 -24.11
N ARG A 590 -11.86 19.80 -23.33
CA ARG A 590 -12.40 21.15 -23.52
C ARG A 590 -11.33 22.23 -23.30
N LEU A 591 -10.57 22.15 -22.21
CA LEU A 591 -9.47 23.07 -21.91
C LEU A 591 -8.38 23.01 -22.99
N GLY A 592 -8.04 21.82 -23.47
CA GLY A 592 -7.10 21.63 -24.58
C GLY A 592 -7.57 22.31 -25.87
N ARG A 593 -8.85 22.15 -26.24
CA ARG A 593 -9.44 22.85 -27.39
C ARG A 593 -9.43 24.37 -27.22
N MET A 594 -9.73 24.88 -26.02
CA MET A 594 -9.69 26.32 -25.74
C MET A 594 -8.27 26.87 -25.78
N ALA A 595 -7.28 26.12 -25.28
CA ALA A 595 -5.87 26.49 -25.37
C ALA A 595 -5.40 26.50 -26.82
N GLN A 596 -5.80 25.52 -27.62
CA GLN A 596 -5.49 25.46 -29.06
C GLN A 596 -6.15 26.61 -29.82
N ALA A 597 -7.43 26.92 -29.55
CA ALA A 597 -8.11 28.07 -30.11
C ALA A 597 -7.44 29.39 -29.71
N ARG A 598 -6.96 29.54 -28.47
CA ARG A 598 -6.17 30.72 -28.05
C ARG A 598 -4.84 30.81 -28.78
N VAL A 599 -4.15 29.70 -28.99
CA VAL A 599 -2.92 29.66 -29.80
C VAL A 599 -3.21 30.04 -31.24
N GLU A 600 -4.32 29.57 -31.81
CA GLU A 600 -4.77 29.95 -33.16
C GLU A 600 -5.13 31.44 -33.24
N THR A 601 -5.90 31.98 -32.28
CA THR A 601 -6.20 33.41 -32.20
C THR A 601 -4.93 34.25 -32.06
N GLN A 602 -4.01 33.86 -31.16
CA GLN A 602 -2.72 34.54 -31.01
C GLN A 602 -1.84 34.42 -32.26
N ALA A 603 -1.86 33.27 -32.95
CA ALA A 603 -1.15 33.11 -34.21
C ALA A 603 -1.76 33.98 -35.31
N PHE A 604 -3.09 34.11 -35.36
CA PHE A 604 -3.81 34.96 -36.30
C PHE A 604 -3.56 36.46 -36.03
N GLU A 605 -3.56 36.88 -34.76
CA GLU A 605 -3.20 38.24 -34.33
C GLU A 605 -1.73 38.56 -34.62
N ARG A 606 -0.82 37.59 -34.46
CA ARG A 606 0.61 37.74 -34.76
C ARG A 606 0.92 37.76 -36.26
N MET A 607 0.17 37.03 -37.09
CA MET A 607 0.23 37.16 -38.55
C MET A 607 -0.23 38.54 -39.01
N ARG A 608 -1.15 39.17 -38.28
CA ARG A 608 -1.59 40.54 -38.52
C ARG A 608 -0.60 41.61 -38.04
N SER A 609 0.30 41.29 -37.10
CA SER A 609 1.28 42.22 -36.50
C SER A 609 2.74 41.98 -36.87
N GLY A 610 3.07 40.94 -37.64
CA GLY A 610 4.39 40.73 -38.24
C GLY A 610 5.50 40.22 -37.30
N GLN A 611 5.17 39.63 -36.14
CA GLN A 611 6.16 39.16 -35.16
C GLN A 611 6.17 37.62 -35.02
N GLY A 612 7.35 37.00 -35.21
CA GLY A 612 7.59 35.56 -35.06
C GLY A 612 8.33 35.22 -33.75
N GLY A 613 7.74 34.35 -32.91
CA GLY A 613 8.38 33.86 -31.68
C GLY A 613 7.57 32.79 -30.93
N ARG A 614 8.26 31.76 -30.41
CA ARG A 614 7.75 30.49 -29.84
C ARG A 614 6.81 30.66 -28.63
N ALA A 615 5.71 29.91 -28.64
CA ALA A 615 4.80 29.77 -27.50
C ALA A 615 5.35 28.76 -26.46
N VAL A 616 5.26 29.13 -25.19
CA VAL A 616 5.48 28.24 -24.04
C VAL A 616 4.13 27.72 -23.57
N GLN A 617 4.03 26.41 -23.34
CA GLN A 617 3.50 25.79 -22.10
C GLN A 617 3.36 24.26 -22.28
N PRO A 618 3.34 23.51 -21.17
CA PRO A 618 2.07 22.86 -20.88
C PRO A 618 1.64 22.94 -19.41
N LEU A 619 0.33 23.14 -19.25
CA LEU A 619 -0.42 22.77 -18.06
C LEU A 619 -0.23 21.27 -17.79
N GLU A 620 -0.03 20.91 -16.52
CA GLU A 620 -0.13 19.52 -16.05
C GLU A 620 -1.54 18.99 -16.30
N ILE A 621 -1.63 17.87 -17.00
CA ILE A 621 -2.86 17.19 -17.40
C ILE A 621 -2.71 15.76 -16.93
N HIS A 622 -3.66 15.23 -16.15
CA HIS A 622 -3.76 13.81 -15.85
C HIS A 622 -3.88 13.01 -17.16
N ARG A 623 -2.97 12.07 -17.39
CA ARG A 623 -2.91 11.20 -18.58
C ARG A 623 -2.77 9.75 -18.10
N SER A 624 -3.85 8.99 -18.10
CA SER A 624 -3.75 7.53 -17.95
C SER A 624 -3.37 6.93 -19.30
N GLU A 625 -2.27 6.19 -19.35
CA GLU A 625 -1.77 5.54 -20.56
C GLU A 625 -2.72 4.42 -21.03
N ILE A 626 -2.82 4.22 -22.35
CA ILE A 626 -3.54 3.10 -22.95
C ILE A 626 -2.51 2.12 -23.52
N GLN A 627 -2.44 0.93 -22.93
CA GLN A 627 -1.53 -0.13 -23.38
C GLN A 627 -1.88 -0.61 -24.79
N ARG A 628 -0.85 -0.98 -25.56
CA ARG A 628 -0.99 -1.41 -26.96
C ARG A 628 -1.97 -2.55 -27.18
N ARG A 629 -1.93 -3.57 -26.32
CA ARG A 629 -2.85 -4.72 -26.42
C ARG A 629 -4.31 -4.32 -26.23
N LEU A 630 -4.59 -3.32 -25.39
CA LEU A 630 -5.94 -2.84 -25.15
C LEU A 630 -6.39 -1.89 -26.27
N ALA A 631 -5.51 -0.98 -26.71
CA ALA A 631 -5.70 -0.11 -27.85
C ALA A 631 -6.20 -0.86 -29.09
N LEU A 632 -5.47 -1.92 -29.48
CA LEU A 632 -5.81 -2.74 -30.63
C LEU A 632 -7.19 -3.38 -30.48
N ARG A 633 -7.49 -3.91 -29.29
CA ARG A 633 -8.73 -4.65 -29.02
C ARG A 633 -9.97 -3.76 -28.96
N LEU A 634 -9.87 -2.58 -28.36
CA LEU A 634 -11.04 -1.74 -28.06
C LEU A 634 -11.23 -0.56 -29.02
N PHE A 635 -10.14 0.03 -29.50
CA PHE A 635 -10.21 1.29 -30.25
C PHE A 635 -9.97 1.09 -31.75
N ILE A 636 -9.08 0.17 -32.12
CA ILE A 636 -8.66 0.02 -33.52
C ILE A 636 -9.43 -1.09 -34.23
N HIS A 637 -9.54 -2.28 -33.62
CA HIS A 637 -10.24 -3.43 -34.22
C HIS A 637 -11.62 -3.70 -33.62
N GLY A 638 -11.95 -3.08 -32.48
CA GLY A 638 -13.18 -3.35 -31.71
C GLY A 638 -14.29 -2.30 -31.86
N GLY A 639 -14.12 -1.32 -32.75
CA GLY A 639 -15.07 -0.23 -32.99
C GLY A 639 -16.12 -0.54 -34.05
#